data_AF-A0A650MGM3-F1
#
_entry.id   AF-A0A650MGM3-F1
#
_cell.length_a   1.000
_cell.length_b   1.000
_cell.length_c   1.000
_cell.angle_alpha   90.00
_cell.angle_beta   90.00
_cell.angle_gamma   90.00
#
_symmetry.space_group_name_H-M   'P 1'
#
loop_
_entity.id
_entity.type
_entity.pdbx_description
1 polymer ?
#
loop_
_entity_poly.entity_id
_entity_poly.type
_entity_poly.pdbx_seq_one_letter_code
_entity_poly.pdbx_strand_id
1 'polypeptide(L)'
;MKSFSKKFFILIFTLLYTITFIPYPAQASTSKDIHIIQDSESISDLPQHFRKTNNINDIAKLKSLNLIGMDKLNISGSGQFTEFNLPLIQKEIGNDFSIIDVDLREESHGFINGIAISFANSKNNANKGLSYDDIIATENKNLSSIKINEPLTIFNTNKTITPIRVENENQLVTNKNISYLRIPVTDGGLPNDDMVKYFVDFVNNQPENTWLHFHCKAGAGRTTTFMIMYDIIKNCNQVNLNDIIARQVLLSRIRSRNAVDFFIGKRYKFLKDFYNDCKNNCLETCSLNMTNDCINPINENSDIYIKNSIIPKTLYIIDENNMTKAEQTMISTLQGLIASKTDTQIYVLTSSEPDYKIWLNDLKNDYKIKYKIIKNPWKLVMKFKSYVNGYVLYSTSNPSSINNACTLASLEDSLAIDESIELILNNHGINNLVKDCRDTDKYWAYNTLWNSGLNHSTVIELSPDKYVPLRDYAMISKSLIFYEDDVTDYDLREKIFSSMDDNGHILGWGPDEHGNVSLASKYGVNMVASDWSYNLSVLSSFPLKSQTQKAKAYIEKDGFHYVTFIMSDGDNAQWLLGSNYSNKNWFGSPYRGRFNLGWSLNPSLYYLAPTVFNKYYENASSKEYNDNFVVAPSGNGYIYPSKFPSDELDNYTKILNDYMAKVDQHNVLILDDEAFYRKDLWDKYTSHTNIEGLLYLNYDKNNSYEGKIIWSNNKPVVSCRDLLWSGLEDENQLISNINNRINSGYTSINDPNSYTFVYVHIWSNTMDNVYDVVNKLNKNPKVKIVTPDNFMRLIQRNLAESQPF
;
A
#
# COMPACT_ATOMS: atom_id res chain seq x y z
N MET A 1 8.91 62.32 -22.94
CA MET A 1 7.92 62.59 -21.86
C MET A 1 6.64 61.85 -22.20
N LYS A 2 6.01 61.09 -21.33
CA LYS A 2 6.31 60.48 -20.03
C LYS A 2 5.14 59.49 -19.92
N SER A 3 5.38 58.19 -20.01
CA SER A 3 5.54 57.35 -18.82
C SER A 3 4.48 57.63 -17.74
N PHE A 4 3.19 57.73 -18.10
CA PHE A 4 2.15 57.96 -17.09
C PHE A 4 0.79 57.25 -17.28
N SER A 5 0.54 56.49 -18.36
CA SER A 5 -0.79 55.88 -18.54
C SER A 5 -0.88 54.35 -18.45
N LYS A 6 0.23 53.59 -18.44
CA LYS A 6 0.18 52.13 -18.27
C LYS A 6 0.25 51.62 -16.83
N LYS A 7 0.67 52.46 -15.88
CA LYS A 7 0.67 52.10 -14.44
C LYS A 7 -0.68 52.35 -13.74
N PHE A 8 -1.60 53.09 -14.36
CA PHE A 8 -2.89 53.42 -13.73
C PHE A 8 -3.95 52.32 -13.93
N PHE A 9 -3.88 51.56 -15.04
CA PHE A 9 -4.83 50.47 -15.30
C PHE A 9 -4.48 49.17 -14.57
N ILE A 10 -3.20 48.96 -14.24
CA ILE A 10 -2.75 47.80 -13.43
C ILE A 10 -3.03 48.03 -11.93
N LEU A 11 -3.12 49.29 -11.48
CA LEU A 11 -3.43 49.62 -10.09
C LEU A 11 -4.92 49.44 -9.74
N ILE A 12 -5.83 49.60 -10.70
CA ILE A 12 -7.28 49.45 -10.45
C ILE A 12 -7.70 47.97 -10.41
N PHE A 13 -7.02 47.09 -11.15
CA PHE A 13 -7.30 45.64 -11.09
C PHE A 13 -6.62 44.92 -9.91
N THR A 14 -5.58 45.51 -9.32
CA THR A 14 -5.00 45.01 -8.06
C THR A 14 -5.72 45.54 -6.82
N LEU A 15 -6.40 46.69 -6.89
CA LEU A 15 -7.20 47.23 -5.77
C LEU A 15 -8.57 46.56 -5.59
N LEU A 16 -9.08 45.83 -6.59
CA LEU A 16 -10.34 45.08 -6.49
C LEU A 16 -10.15 43.63 -6.02
N TYR A 17 -8.90 43.17 -5.85
CA TYR A 17 -8.58 41.86 -5.27
C TYR A 17 -8.10 41.92 -3.81
N THR A 18 -8.09 43.10 -3.20
CA THR A 18 -7.88 43.30 -1.76
C THR A 18 -9.17 43.72 -1.06
N ILE A 19 -10.32 43.18 -1.49
CA ILE A 19 -11.42 43.01 -0.54
C ILE A 19 -11.00 41.87 0.36
N THR A 20 -10.41 42.28 1.47
CA THR A 20 -10.26 41.51 2.70
C THR A 20 -11.32 40.42 2.77
N PHE A 21 -10.88 39.16 2.75
CA PHE A 21 -11.48 38.17 3.62
C PHE A 21 -11.48 38.84 5.00
N ILE A 22 -12.60 39.42 5.39
CA ILE A 22 -12.88 39.62 6.79
C ILE A 22 -12.95 38.19 7.31
N PRO A 23 -11.98 37.72 8.11
CA PRO A 23 -12.20 36.45 8.79
C PRO A 23 -13.46 36.67 9.60
N TYR A 24 -14.53 35.95 9.25
CA TYR A 24 -15.60 35.77 10.21
C TYR A 24 -14.91 35.29 11.48
N PRO A 25 -15.01 36.00 12.62
CA PRO A 25 -14.45 35.48 13.85
C PRO A 25 -15.07 34.10 14.05
N ALA A 26 -14.22 33.08 14.13
CA ALA A 26 -14.65 31.72 14.39
C ALA A 26 -15.43 31.76 15.70
N GLN A 27 -16.75 31.57 15.61
CA GLN A 27 -17.63 31.71 16.75
C GLN A 27 -17.55 30.40 17.52
N ALA A 28 -17.14 30.47 18.80
CA ALA A 28 -17.24 29.35 19.73
C ALA A 28 -18.63 28.71 19.67
N SER A 29 -18.73 27.42 20.00
CA SER A 29 -20.02 26.72 20.07
C SER A 29 -21.03 27.57 20.85
N THR A 30 -22.16 27.90 20.22
CA THR A 30 -23.21 28.79 20.74
C THR A 30 -23.98 28.22 21.95
N SER A 31 -23.43 27.21 22.64
CA SER A 31 -24.07 26.62 23.81
C SER A 31 -24.04 27.60 24.98
N LYS A 32 -25.21 28.12 25.37
CA LYS A 32 -25.43 28.93 26.58
C LYS A 32 -25.19 28.18 27.90
N ASP A 33 -24.79 26.91 27.84
CA ASP A 33 -24.64 26.00 28.99
C ASP A 33 -23.16 25.68 29.26
N ILE A 34 -22.35 26.69 29.60
CA ILE A 34 -20.99 26.48 30.11
C ILE A 34 -21.04 26.56 31.63
N HIS A 35 -20.56 25.51 32.29
CA HIS A 35 -20.53 25.42 33.75
C HIS A 35 -19.12 25.19 34.25
N ILE A 36 -18.81 25.75 35.44
CA ILE A 36 -17.58 25.41 36.17
C ILE A 36 -17.80 24.06 36.84
N ILE A 37 -17.01 23.08 36.44
CA ILE A 37 -17.03 21.73 37.00
C ILE A 37 -15.69 21.43 37.68
N GLN A 38 -15.72 20.53 38.65
CA GLN A 38 -14.51 19.96 39.25
C GLN A 38 -14.08 18.74 38.44
N ASP A 39 -12.81 18.73 38.01
CA ASP A 39 -12.25 17.68 37.15
C ASP A 39 -11.70 16.48 37.94
N SER A 40 -11.18 16.71 39.15
CA SER A 40 -10.61 15.66 40.00
C SER A 40 -10.97 15.87 41.46
N GLU A 41 -11.29 14.77 42.15
CA GLU A 41 -11.48 14.73 43.61
C GLU A 41 -10.27 14.14 44.35
N SER A 42 -9.29 13.61 43.61
CA SER A 42 -8.12 12.94 44.22
C SER A 42 -7.10 13.97 44.70
N ILE A 43 -6.82 13.95 46.01
CA ILE A 43 -5.82 14.84 46.64
C ILE A 43 -4.66 14.09 47.31
N SER A 44 -4.84 12.79 47.59
CA SER A 44 -3.86 11.96 48.32
C SER A 44 -3.23 10.86 47.47
N ASP A 45 -3.83 10.54 46.32
CA ASP A 45 -3.38 9.47 45.43
C ASP A 45 -2.83 10.05 44.13
N LEU A 46 -2.14 9.22 43.35
CA LEU A 46 -1.77 9.59 41.98
C LEU A 46 -3.03 9.89 41.14
N PRO A 47 -2.93 10.77 40.13
CA PRO A 47 -4.07 11.07 39.27
C PRO A 47 -4.57 9.81 38.55
N GLN A 48 -5.84 9.83 38.14
CA GLN A 48 -6.45 8.70 37.45
C GLN A 48 -5.62 8.28 36.22
N HIS A 49 -5.52 6.98 35.95
CA HIS A 49 -4.76 6.44 34.82
C HIS A 49 -3.27 6.82 34.77
N PHE A 50 -2.67 7.21 35.91
CA PHE A 50 -1.23 7.41 36.01
C PHE A 50 -0.44 6.16 35.60
N ARG A 51 0.52 6.35 34.70
CA ARG A 51 1.40 5.30 34.16
C ARG A 51 2.71 5.87 33.64
N LYS A 52 3.77 5.06 33.60
CA LYS A 52 5.10 5.43 33.09
C LYS A 52 5.74 4.26 32.33
N THR A 53 6.51 4.56 31.28
CA THR A 53 7.03 3.54 30.36
C THR A 53 8.18 2.71 30.92
N ASN A 54 8.82 3.16 32.01
CA ASN A 54 9.88 2.40 32.70
C ASN A 54 9.34 1.44 33.79
N ASN A 55 8.03 1.38 34.05
CA ASN A 55 7.44 0.40 34.96
C ASN A 55 6.94 -0.84 34.19
N ILE A 56 7.90 -1.60 33.66
CA ILE A 56 7.69 -2.68 32.68
C ILE A 56 7.13 -3.97 33.32
N ASN A 57 7.14 -4.09 34.66
CA ASN A 57 6.80 -5.34 35.36
C ASN A 57 5.37 -5.85 35.13
N ASP A 58 4.43 -4.97 34.80
CA ASP A 58 3.05 -5.37 34.47
C ASP A 58 2.88 -5.76 33.00
N ILE A 59 3.73 -5.27 32.09
CA ILE A 59 3.65 -5.50 30.64
C ILE A 59 4.57 -6.65 30.23
N ALA A 60 5.74 -6.83 30.87
CA ALA A 60 6.66 -7.94 30.61
C ALA A 60 6.09 -9.33 30.93
N LYS A 61 4.96 -9.41 31.65
CA LYS A 61 4.22 -10.68 31.84
C LYS A 61 3.57 -11.17 30.55
N LEU A 62 3.39 -10.29 29.56
CA LEU A 62 2.87 -10.59 28.23
C LEU A 62 4.06 -10.90 27.31
N LYS A 63 4.47 -12.18 27.25
CA LYS A 63 5.67 -12.68 26.55
C LYS A 63 5.74 -12.41 25.03
N SER A 64 4.77 -11.70 24.45
CA SER A 64 4.59 -11.55 23.00
C SER A 64 4.70 -10.11 22.47
N LEU A 65 4.97 -9.10 23.31
CA LEU A 65 5.03 -7.68 22.88
C LEU A 65 6.46 -7.17 22.73
N ASN A 66 6.73 -6.44 21.65
CA ASN A 66 8.03 -5.81 21.43
C ASN A 66 8.21 -4.57 22.33
N LEU A 67 9.10 -4.68 23.32
CA LEU A 67 9.39 -3.62 24.29
C LEU A 67 10.65 -2.80 23.96
N ILE A 68 11.25 -2.99 22.78
CA ILE A 68 12.47 -2.26 22.39
C ILE A 68 12.23 -0.75 22.49
N GLY A 69 13.16 -0.07 23.17
CA GLY A 69 13.21 1.39 23.33
C GLY A 69 12.16 1.97 24.28
N MET A 70 11.27 1.16 24.86
CA MET A 70 10.19 1.65 25.73
C MET A 70 10.73 2.18 27.08
N ASP A 71 11.77 1.54 27.62
CA ASP A 71 12.49 1.95 28.82
C ASP A 71 13.20 3.31 28.68
N LYS A 72 13.48 3.72 27.44
CA LYS A 72 14.22 4.95 27.10
C LYS A 72 13.34 6.14 26.75
N LEU A 73 12.01 5.97 26.72
CA LEU A 73 11.10 7.04 26.31
C LEU A 73 11.06 8.21 27.32
N ASN A 74 11.25 7.94 28.61
CA ASN A 74 11.12 8.92 29.70
C ASN A 74 9.79 9.68 29.66
N ILE A 75 8.68 8.94 29.50
CA ILE A 75 7.33 9.52 29.47
C ILE A 75 6.40 8.88 30.48
N SER A 76 5.42 9.67 30.90
CA SER A 76 4.29 9.24 31.73
C SER A 76 2.99 9.84 31.22
N GLY A 77 1.86 9.24 31.61
CA GLY A 77 0.54 9.73 31.25
C GLY A 77 -0.44 9.65 32.41
N SER A 78 -1.35 10.62 32.54
CA SER A 78 -2.43 10.58 33.55
C SER A 78 -3.66 11.42 33.15
N GLY A 79 -4.72 11.33 33.94
CA GLY A 79 -5.85 12.26 33.91
C GLY A 79 -5.54 13.55 34.67
N GLN A 80 -6.49 14.49 34.69
CA GLN A 80 -6.27 15.79 35.31
C GLN A 80 -5.84 15.65 36.79
N PHE A 81 -4.73 16.27 37.14
CA PHE A 81 -4.23 16.37 38.50
C PHE A 81 -4.73 17.64 39.19
N THR A 82 -4.74 17.61 40.52
CA THR A 82 -4.82 18.76 41.42
C THR A 82 -3.41 19.22 41.81
N GLU A 83 -3.27 20.40 42.43
CA GLU A 83 -1.98 20.84 43.00
C GLU A 83 -1.39 19.78 43.94
N PHE A 84 -2.25 19.10 44.71
CA PHE A 84 -1.83 18.15 45.73
C PHE A 84 -1.27 16.85 45.15
N ASN A 85 -1.57 16.52 43.88
CA ASN A 85 -1.01 15.33 43.23
C ASN A 85 0.39 15.59 42.64
N LEU A 86 0.76 16.86 42.35
CA LEU A 86 2.04 17.19 41.71
C LEU A 86 3.27 16.62 42.46
N PRO A 87 3.38 16.74 43.80
CA PRO A 87 4.49 16.12 44.53
C PRO A 87 4.56 14.59 44.39
N LEU A 88 3.41 13.93 44.21
CA LEU A 88 3.35 12.48 44.01
C LEU A 88 3.86 12.11 42.62
N ILE A 89 3.47 12.87 41.58
CA ILE A 89 3.96 12.69 40.22
C ILE A 89 5.48 12.90 40.17
N GLN A 90 5.99 13.99 40.77
CA GLN A 90 7.43 14.26 40.86
C GLN A 90 8.18 13.13 41.57
N LYS A 91 7.65 12.64 42.69
CA LYS A 91 8.23 11.51 43.43
C LYS A 91 8.26 10.23 42.60
N GLU A 92 7.22 9.95 41.80
CA GLU A 92 7.17 8.78 40.94
C GLU A 92 8.12 8.85 39.75
N ILE A 93 8.35 10.04 39.20
CA ILE A 93 9.28 10.24 38.08
C ILE A 93 10.73 10.18 38.58
N GLY A 94 11.01 10.75 39.74
CA GLY A 94 12.35 10.87 40.30
C GLY A 94 13.01 12.20 39.96
N ASN A 95 14.18 12.45 40.56
CA ASN A 95 14.88 13.74 40.50
C ASN A 95 15.92 13.82 39.37
N ASP A 96 16.09 12.75 38.59
CA ASP A 96 17.11 12.66 37.54
C ASP A 96 16.71 13.40 36.25
N PHE A 97 15.46 13.86 36.16
CA PHE A 97 14.90 14.46 34.96
C PHE A 97 14.27 15.83 35.23
N SER A 98 14.38 16.72 34.25
CA SER A 98 13.55 17.93 34.19
C SER A 98 12.17 17.56 33.65
N ILE A 99 11.10 17.83 34.41
CA ILE A 99 9.74 17.45 34.03
C ILE A 99 9.11 18.54 33.17
N ILE A 100 8.51 18.15 32.05
CA ILE A 100 7.63 18.99 31.23
C ILE A 100 6.23 18.41 31.31
N ASP A 101 5.29 19.22 31.79
CA ASP A 101 3.87 18.97 31.75
C ASP A 101 3.33 19.27 30.35
N VAL A 102 2.79 18.25 29.69
CA VAL A 102 2.23 18.32 28.33
C VAL A 102 0.71 18.22 28.44
N ASP A 103 0.09 19.39 28.47
CA ASP A 103 -1.36 19.56 28.60
C ASP A 103 -2.04 19.46 27.23
N LEU A 104 -2.87 18.43 27.05
CA LEU A 104 -3.54 18.14 25.79
C LEU A 104 -4.97 18.70 25.71
N ARG A 105 -5.38 19.56 26.65
CA ARG A 105 -6.78 19.98 26.80
C ARG A 105 -7.09 21.23 25.99
N GLU A 106 -8.04 21.13 25.05
CA GLU A 106 -8.57 22.33 24.36
C GLU A 106 -9.56 23.10 25.23
N GLU A 107 -10.30 22.41 26.09
CA GLU A 107 -11.24 23.03 27.01
C GLU A 107 -10.54 23.97 28.01
N SER A 108 -11.16 25.11 28.29
CA SER A 108 -10.64 26.07 29.27
C SER A 108 -10.63 25.43 30.66
N HIS A 109 -9.51 25.48 31.35
CA HIS A 109 -9.36 24.90 32.67
C HIS A 109 -8.35 25.67 33.54
N GLY A 110 -8.27 25.30 34.81
CA GLY A 110 -7.35 25.89 35.77
C GLY A 110 -7.64 25.40 37.18
N PHE A 111 -7.27 26.20 38.18
CA PHE A 111 -7.31 25.77 39.57
C PHE A 111 -7.94 26.82 40.47
N ILE A 112 -8.74 26.36 41.43
CA ILE A 112 -9.24 27.17 42.55
C ILE A 112 -8.72 26.58 43.84
N ASN A 113 -7.89 27.32 44.58
CA ASN A 113 -7.24 26.87 45.82
C ASN A 113 -6.54 25.50 45.66
N GLY A 114 -5.94 25.24 44.49
CA GLY A 114 -5.30 23.96 44.15
C GLY A 114 -6.23 22.85 43.64
N ILE A 115 -7.55 23.06 43.64
CA ILE A 115 -8.54 22.12 43.08
C ILE A 115 -8.68 22.35 41.58
N ALA A 116 -8.55 21.28 40.78
CA ALA A 116 -8.67 21.35 39.33
C ALA A 116 -10.12 21.54 38.86
N ILE A 117 -10.33 22.54 38.00
CA ILE A 117 -11.63 22.88 37.42
C ILE A 117 -11.55 23.02 35.90
N SER A 118 -12.68 22.85 35.22
CA SER A 118 -12.84 23.24 33.82
C SER A 118 -14.16 23.95 33.55
N PHE A 119 -14.19 24.73 32.49
CA PHE A 119 -15.39 25.36 31.94
C PHE A 119 -15.96 24.43 30.87
N ALA A 120 -16.88 23.57 31.29
CA ALA A 120 -17.39 22.49 30.44
C ALA A 120 -18.83 22.74 30.00
N ASN A 121 -19.09 22.44 28.73
CA ASN A 121 -20.43 22.17 28.22
C ASN A 121 -20.69 20.65 28.21
N SER A 122 -21.89 20.22 27.80
CA SER A 122 -22.30 18.81 27.78
C SER A 122 -21.41 17.88 26.95
N LYS A 123 -20.61 18.41 26.01
CA LYS A 123 -19.70 17.65 25.14
C LYS A 123 -18.22 17.93 25.38
N ASN A 124 -17.87 18.71 26.41
CA ASN A 124 -16.51 19.14 26.74
C ASN A 124 -15.74 19.73 25.53
N ASN A 125 -16.43 20.50 24.69
CA ASN A 125 -15.89 21.03 23.43
C ASN A 125 -16.23 22.52 23.22
N ALA A 126 -16.35 23.26 24.32
CA ALA A 126 -16.75 24.67 24.31
C ALA A 126 -15.83 25.56 23.45
N ASN A 127 -14.55 25.19 23.36
CA ASN A 127 -13.53 25.91 22.60
C ASN A 127 -13.31 25.36 21.18
N LYS A 128 -14.13 24.41 20.72
CA LYS A 128 -13.93 23.78 19.41
C LYS A 128 -14.00 24.82 18.30
N GLY A 129 -12.96 24.84 17.46
CA GLY A 129 -12.84 25.73 16.30
C GLY A 129 -12.16 27.07 16.59
N LEU A 130 -11.74 27.32 17.84
CA LEU A 130 -10.89 28.46 18.18
C LEU A 130 -9.43 28.21 17.78
N SER A 131 -8.69 29.28 17.51
CA SER A 131 -7.24 29.22 17.33
C SER A 131 -6.53 29.00 18.67
N TYR A 132 -5.25 28.61 18.64
CA TYR A 132 -4.43 28.46 19.85
C TYR A 132 -4.47 29.72 20.74
N ASP A 133 -4.23 30.90 20.15
CA ASP A 133 -4.22 32.16 20.89
C ASP A 133 -5.61 32.50 21.46
N ASP A 134 -6.68 32.20 20.72
CA ASP A 134 -8.06 32.41 21.19
C ASP A 134 -8.42 31.47 22.33
N ILE A 135 -7.92 30.22 22.33
CA ILE A 135 -8.11 29.27 23.43
C ILE A 135 -7.46 29.80 24.70
N ILE A 136 -6.21 30.24 24.62
CA ILE A 136 -5.48 30.82 25.77
C ILE A 136 -6.16 32.11 26.25
N ALA A 137 -6.58 32.99 25.35
CA ALA A 137 -7.29 34.22 25.70
C ALA A 137 -8.63 33.93 26.38
N THR A 138 -9.37 32.94 25.88
CA THR A 138 -10.67 32.50 26.43
C THR A 138 -10.49 31.88 27.81
N GLU A 139 -9.48 31.02 28.00
CA GLU A 139 -9.17 30.41 29.30
C GLU A 139 -8.81 31.47 30.34
N ASN A 140 -7.92 32.41 30.01
CA ASN A 140 -7.54 33.49 30.92
C ASN A 140 -8.72 34.41 31.26
N LYS A 141 -9.60 34.69 30.29
CA LYS A 141 -10.84 35.44 30.52
C LYS A 141 -11.80 34.69 31.43
N ASN A 142 -11.96 33.39 31.22
CA ASN A 142 -12.83 32.54 32.04
C ASN A 142 -12.31 32.47 33.48
N LEU A 143 -11.01 32.24 33.68
CA LEU A 143 -10.40 32.21 35.00
C LEU A 143 -10.48 33.56 35.74
N SER A 144 -10.22 34.68 35.04
CA SER A 144 -10.33 36.02 35.64
C SER A 144 -11.77 36.45 35.98
N SER A 145 -12.78 35.77 35.43
CA SER A 145 -14.18 36.00 35.80
C SER A 145 -14.56 35.42 37.17
N ILE A 146 -13.73 34.51 37.72
CA ILE A 146 -13.93 33.94 39.05
C ILE A 146 -13.53 34.98 40.09
N LYS A 147 -14.50 35.37 40.93
CA LYS A 147 -14.28 36.37 41.96
C LYS A 147 -13.62 35.76 43.20
N ILE A 148 -12.56 36.42 43.66
CA ILE A 148 -11.86 36.08 44.90
C ILE A 148 -12.70 36.50 46.11
N ASN A 149 -12.72 35.66 47.15
CA ASN A 149 -13.45 35.84 48.41
C ASN A 149 -14.99 35.85 48.29
N GLU A 150 -15.57 35.44 47.15
CA GLU A 150 -17.01 35.21 46.98
C GLU A 150 -17.32 33.71 46.85
N PRO A 151 -18.39 33.17 47.48
CA PRO A 151 -18.76 31.77 47.33
C PRO A 151 -19.10 31.39 45.87
N LEU A 152 -18.53 30.30 45.39
CA LEU A 152 -18.77 29.72 44.06
C LEU A 152 -19.26 28.27 44.21
N THR A 153 -20.42 27.96 43.62
CA THR A 153 -20.95 26.59 43.59
C THR A 153 -20.47 25.86 42.34
N ILE A 154 -19.80 24.73 42.54
CA ILE A 154 -19.34 23.85 41.46
C ILE A 154 -20.51 23.00 40.95
N PHE A 155 -20.71 22.99 39.64
CA PHE A 155 -21.94 22.45 39.03
C PHE A 155 -22.10 20.93 39.20
N ASN A 156 -21.05 20.14 38.99
CA ASN A 156 -21.17 18.67 39.01
C ASN A 156 -21.14 18.07 40.42
N THR A 157 -20.63 18.78 41.42
CA THR A 157 -20.52 18.29 42.81
C THR A 157 -21.49 18.97 43.78
N ASN A 158 -22.11 20.09 43.38
CA ASN A 158 -22.88 20.98 44.24
C ASN A 158 -22.10 21.48 45.47
N LYS A 159 -20.77 21.39 45.46
CA LYS A 159 -19.91 21.89 46.54
C LYS A 159 -19.70 23.39 46.36
N THR A 160 -19.88 24.15 47.44
CA THR A 160 -19.55 25.58 47.46
C THR A 160 -18.13 25.76 47.94
N ILE A 161 -17.30 26.42 47.13
CA ILE A 161 -15.92 26.78 47.47
C ILE A 161 -15.79 28.30 47.49
N THR A 162 -14.93 28.84 48.33
CA THR A 162 -14.59 30.28 48.31
C THR A 162 -13.22 30.43 47.67
N PRO A 163 -13.11 30.94 46.43
CA PRO A 163 -11.83 31.13 45.76
C PRO A 163 -10.97 32.14 46.54
N ILE A 164 -9.81 31.71 47.02
CA ILE A 164 -8.77 32.57 47.62
C ILE A 164 -7.66 32.80 46.59
N ARG A 165 -7.41 31.79 45.76
CA ARG A 165 -6.44 31.81 44.67
C ARG A 165 -7.02 31.13 43.43
N VAL A 166 -6.85 31.75 42.28
CA VAL A 166 -7.19 31.21 40.96
C VAL A 166 -5.96 31.31 40.08
N GLU A 167 -5.62 30.24 39.40
CA GLU A 167 -4.41 30.14 38.57
C GLU A 167 -4.66 29.23 37.37
N ASN A 168 -3.96 29.51 36.26
CA ASN A 168 -3.91 28.58 35.13
C ASN A 168 -2.86 27.49 35.39
N GLU A 169 -2.87 26.44 34.56
CA GLU A 169 -2.00 25.29 34.78
C GLU A 169 -0.52 25.64 34.66
N ASN A 170 -0.15 26.45 33.66
CA ASN A 170 1.23 26.96 33.49
C ASN A 170 1.77 27.62 34.77
N GLN A 171 0.98 28.51 35.39
CA GLN A 171 1.35 29.17 36.64
C GLN A 171 1.54 28.16 37.78
N LEU A 172 0.61 27.21 37.92
CA LEU A 172 0.67 26.20 38.96
C LEU A 172 1.93 25.34 38.84
N VAL A 173 2.19 24.77 37.65
CA VAL A 173 3.29 23.83 37.45
C VAL A 173 4.66 24.52 37.48
N THR A 174 4.76 25.75 36.95
CA THR A 174 6.00 26.54 36.98
C THR A 174 6.40 26.88 38.42
N ASN A 175 5.44 27.18 39.30
CA ASN A 175 5.69 27.40 40.73
C ASN A 175 6.20 26.15 41.48
N LYS A 176 6.15 24.97 40.84
CA LYS A 176 6.67 23.70 41.36
C LYS A 176 7.91 23.21 40.60
N ASN A 177 8.57 24.09 39.84
CA ASN A 177 9.72 23.79 38.99
C ASN A 177 9.44 22.73 37.91
N ILE A 178 8.22 22.72 37.37
CA ILE A 178 7.84 21.89 36.22
C ILE A 178 7.63 22.83 35.03
N SER A 179 8.23 22.51 33.89
CA SER A 179 8.01 23.29 32.67
C SER A 179 6.67 22.93 32.05
N TYR A 180 6.10 23.82 31.23
CA TYR A 180 4.75 23.66 30.70
C TYR A 180 4.72 23.75 29.17
N LEU A 181 3.95 22.86 28.54
CA LEU A 181 3.65 22.86 27.12
C LEU A 181 2.16 22.58 26.91
N ARG A 182 1.46 23.48 26.21
CA ARG A 182 0.03 23.34 25.88
C ARG A 182 -0.13 22.90 24.43
N ILE A 183 -0.84 21.80 24.19
CA ILE A 183 -1.21 21.29 22.86
C ILE A 183 -2.73 21.06 22.84
N PRO A 184 -3.54 22.07 22.51
CA PRO A 184 -4.99 21.97 22.63
C PRO A 184 -5.58 20.98 21.62
N VAL A 185 -6.18 19.90 22.12
CA VAL A 185 -6.93 18.93 21.30
C VAL A 185 -8.35 18.76 21.84
N THR A 186 -9.35 18.93 20.97
CA THR A 186 -10.76 18.75 21.34
C THR A 186 -11.00 17.38 21.96
N ASP A 187 -11.83 17.32 23.01
CA ASP A 187 -12.16 16.05 23.65
C ASP A 187 -12.85 15.07 22.68
N GLY A 188 -12.42 13.80 22.72
CA GLY A 188 -12.83 12.77 21.76
C GLY A 188 -12.31 12.95 20.31
N GLY A 189 -11.60 14.05 20.02
CA GLY A 189 -11.03 14.35 18.71
C GLY A 189 -9.63 13.78 18.48
N LEU A 190 -9.07 14.16 17.32
CA LEU A 190 -7.68 13.96 16.91
C LEU A 190 -7.00 15.34 16.85
N PRO A 191 -5.66 15.43 17.06
CA PRO A 191 -4.95 16.67 16.78
C PRO A 191 -5.09 17.04 15.30
N ASN A 192 -5.20 18.33 15.01
CA ASN A 192 -5.11 18.82 13.63
C ASN A 192 -3.63 18.93 13.21
N ASP A 193 -3.41 19.15 11.91
CA ASP A 193 -2.07 19.17 11.32
C ASP A 193 -1.14 20.20 11.98
N ASP A 194 -1.66 21.38 12.37
CA ASP A 194 -0.91 22.41 13.07
C ASP A 194 -0.40 21.92 14.43
N MET A 195 -1.25 21.23 15.20
CA MET A 195 -0.87 20.67 16.51
C MET A 195 0.06 19.47 16.37
N VAL A 196 -0.09 18.66 15.32
CA VAL A 196 0.86 17.58 15.00
C VAL A 196 2.23 18.16 14.71
N LYS A 197 2.31 19.17 13.84
CA LYS A 197 3.56 19.86 13.52
C LYS A 197 4.20 20.48 14.75
N TYR A 198 3.41 21.20 15.55
CA TYR A 198 3.88 21.83 16.78
C TYR A 198 4.48 20.81 17.76
N PHE A 199 3.82 19.65 17.92
CA PHE A 199 4.31 18.56 18.74
C PHE A 199 5.62 17.97 18.21
N VAL A 200 5.70 17.67 16.91
CA VAL A 200 6.91 17.11 16.29
C VAL A 200 8.09 18.07 16.41
N ASP A 201 7.88 19.36 16.13
CA ASP A 201 8.90 20.40 16.26
C ASP A 201 9.42 20.49 17.71
N PHE A 202 8.53 20.39 18.70
CA PHE A 202 8.91 20.33 20.11
C PHE A 202 9.76 19.08 20.42
N VAL A 203 9.31 17.88 20.01
CA VAL A 203 10.02 16.62 20.31
C VAL A 203 11.41 16.58 19.65
N ASN A 204 11.57 17.20 18.47
CA ASN A 204 12.84 17.30 17.77
C ASN A 204 13.84 18.26 18.43
N ASN A 205 13.34 19.27 19.16
CA ASN A 205 14.14 20.28 19.84
C ASN A 205 14.13 20.13 21.37
N GLN A 206 13.66 19.00 21.88
CA GLN A 206 13.52 18.78 23.31
C GLN A 206 14.89 18.78 24.02
N PRO A 207 15.03 19.36 25.21
CA PRO A 207 16.28 19.28 25.97
C PRO A 207 16.63 17.84 26.36
N GLU A 208 17.93 17.53 26.44
CA GLU A 208 18.40 16.26 27.01
C GLU A 208 17.98 16.11 28.49
N ASN A 209 17.85 14.87 28.97
CA ASN A 209 17.43 14.55 30.34
C ASN A 209 16.06 15.13 30.74
N THR A 210 15.14 15.18 29.78
CA THR A 210 13.76 15.62 29.98
C THR A 210 12.82 14.44 30.18
N TRP A 211 11.82 14.60 31.06
CA TRP A 211 10.70 13.70 31.22
C TRP A 211 9.39 14.36 30.83
N LEU A 212 8.62 13.74 29.92
CA LEU A 212 7.34 14.28 29.47
C LEU A 212 6.17 13.65 30.26
N HIS A 213 5.33 14.48 30.86
CA HIS A 213 4.09 14.07 31.50
C HIS A 213 2.90 14.48 30.65
N PHE A 214 2.31 13.55 29.91
CA PHE A 214 1.12 13.82 29.10
C PHE A 214 -0.14 13.72 29.95
N HIS A 215 -1.05 14.68 29.84
CA HIS A 215 -2.36 14.54 30.45
C HIS A 215 -3.49 15.13 29.63
N CYS A 216 -4.69 14.66 29.94
CA CYS A 216 -5.94 15.25 29.50
C CYS A 216 -6.96 15.07 30.62
N LYS A 217 -8.23 15.40 30.41
CA LYS A 217 -9.24 15.25 31.46
C LYS A 217 -9.25 13.86 32.14
N ALA A 218 -9.29 12.78 31.34
CA ALA A 218 -9.42 11.41 31.85
C ALA A 218 -8.15 10.55 31.76
N GLY A 219 -7.09 11.02 31.09
CA GLY A 219 -5.86 10.24 30.90
C GLY A 219 -5.97 9.08 29.93
N ALA A 220 -7.04 9.03 29.13
CA ALA A 220 -7.37 7.96 28.21
C ALA A 220 -7.09 8.34 26.75
N GLY A 221 -8.07 8.85 26.00
CA GLY A 221 -7.97 9.06 24.55
C GLY A 221 -6.79 9.94 24.12
N ARG A 222 -6.82 11.24 24.42
CA ARG A 222 -5.79 12.21 24.01
C ARG A 222 -4.41 11.82 24.54
N THR A 223 -4.32 11.51 25.83
CA THR A 223 -3.06 11.07 26.48
C THR A 223 -2.46 9.85 25.81
N THR A 224 -3.24 8.79 25.58
CA THR A 224 -2.71 7.59 24.91
C THR A 224 -2.31 7.87 23.46
N THR A 225 -3.04 8.72 22.73
CA THR A 225 -2.66 9.14 21.37
C THR A 225 -1.29 9.81 21.35
N PHE A 226 -1.04 10.80 22.20
CA PHE A 226 0.25 11.50 22.21
C PHE A 226 1.40 10.65 22.75
N MET A 227 1.13 9.76 23.72
CA MET A 227 2.13 8.78 24.15
C MET A 227 2.52 7.83 23.02
N ILE A 228 1.54 7.37 22.20
CA ILE A 228 1.82 6.58 21.00
C ILE A 228 2.60 7.41 19.97
N MET A 229 2.20 8.66 19.68
CA MET A 229 2.93 9.52 18.75
C MET A 229 4.38 9.75 19.19
N TYR A 230 4.63 10.00 20.47
CA TYR A 230 5.99 10.15 21.00
C TYR A 230 6.79 8.85 20.82
N ASP A 231 6.17 7.71 21.13
CA ASP A 231 6.79 6.41 20.97
C ASP A 231 7.13 6.10 19.50
N ILE A 232 6.22 6.44 18.57
CA ILE A 232 6.47 6.40 17.12
C ILE A 232 7.70 7.24 16.78
N ILE A 233 7.78 8.52 17.18
CA ILE A 233 8.92 9.39 16.86
C ILE A 233 10.26 8.77 17.31
N LYS A 234 10.29 8.10 18.47
CA LYS A 234 11.52 7.52 19.01
C LYS A 234 11.84 6.12 18.50
N ASN A 235 10.83 5.31 18.16
CA ASN A 235 10.97 3.87 17.94
C ASN A 235 10.40 3.37 16.61
N CYS A 236 9.86 4.22 15.74
CA CYS A 236 9.26 3.79 14.47
C CYS A 236 10.24 2.98 13.62
N ASN A 237 11.56 3.23 13.72
CA ASN A 237 12.58 2.47 13.00
C ASN A 237 12.79 1.03 13.49
N GLN A 238 12.45 0.72 14.75
CA GLN A 238 12.78 -0.55 15.40
C GLN A 238 11.56 -1.38 15.83
N VAL A 239 10.39 -0.76 15.93
CA VAL A 239 9.16 -1.40 16.43
C VAL A 239 8.02 -1.09 15.48
N ASN A 240 7.23 -2.11 15.12
CA ASN A 240 6.08 -1.93 14.22
C ASN A 240 4.95 -1.16 14.92
N LEU A 241 4.06 -0.57 14.13
CA LEU A 241 2.94 0.24 14.62
C LEU A 241 2.04 -0.52 15.60
N ASN A 242 1.69 -1.77 15.30
CA ASN A 242 0.78 -2.56 16.12
C ASN A 242 1.36 -2.83 17.52
N ASP A 243 2.66 -3.12 17.62
CA ASP A 243 3.35 -3.28 18.90
C ASP A 243 3.42 -1.96 19.68
N ILE A 244 3.70 -0.83 19.02
CA ILE A 244 3.71 0.49 19.65
C ILE A 244 2.31 0.83 20.19
N ILE A 245 1.26 0.62 19.40
CA ILE A 245 -0.13 0.85 19.84
C ILE A 245 -0.47 -0.09 20.99
N ALA A 246 -0.22 -1.39 20.84
CA ALA A 246 -0.58 -2.40 21.83
C ALA A 246 0.11 -2.15 23.18
N ARG A 247 1.42 -1.86 23.19
CA ARG A 247 2.16 -1.63 24.44
C ARG A 247 1.69 -0.37 25.17
N GLN A 248 1.37 0.70 24.44
CA GLN A 248 0.87 1.95 25.05
C GLN A 248 -0.60 1.82 25.50
N VAL A 249 -1.44 1.14 24.74
CA VAL A 249 -2.84 0.88 25.11
C VAL A 249 -2.91 -0.02 26.35
N LEU A 250 -2.10 -1.07 26.42
CA LEU A 250 -2.02 -1.93 27.60
C LEU A 250 -1.54 -1.17 28.83
N LEU A 251 -0.50 -0.33 28.68
CA LEU A 251 -0.01 0.54 29.75
C LEU A 251 -1.11 1.48 30.26
N SER A 252 -2.00 1.95 29.38
CA SER A 252 -3.08 2.89 29.73
C SER A 252 -4.20 2.31 30.59
N ARG A 253 -4.37 0.98 30.59
CA ARG A 253 -5.47 0.28 31.30
C ARG A 253 -6.85 0.85 30.95
N ILE A 254 -7.01 1.45 29.76
CA ILE A 254 -8.31 1.91 29.28
C ILE A 254 -9.21 0.70 29.02
N ARG A 255 -10.51 0.86 29.26
CA ARG A 255 -11.49 -0.21 29.04
C ARG A 255 -11.49 -0.62 27.56
N SER A 256 -11.65 -1.91 27.29
CA SER A 256 -11.57 -2.48 25.93
C SER A 256 -12.43 -1.74 24.91
N ARG A 257 -13.64 -1.30 25.29
CA ARG A 257 -14.54 -0.51 24.41
C ARG A 257 -13.92 0.81 23.94
N ASN A 258 -13.15 1.47 24.78
CA ASN A 258 -12.47 2.73 24.46
C ASN A 258 -11.11 2.51 23.81
N ALA A 259 -10.57 1.28 23.87
CA ALA A 259 -9.34 0.89 23.20
C ALA A 259 -9.55 0.58 21.71
N VAL A 260 -10.77 0.19 21.30
CA VAL A 260 -11.08 -0.23 19.92
C VAL A 260 -10.63 0.80 18.87
N ASP A 261 -10.89 2.09 19.11
CA ASP A 261 -10.55 3.18 18.16
C ASP A 261 -9.03 3.29 17.90
N PHE A 262 -8.18 2.75 18.79
CA PHE A 262 -6.73 2.69 18.58
C PHE A 262 -6.29 1.58 17.64
N PHE A 263 -7.09 0.53 17.45
CA PHE A 263 -6.75 -0.60 16.59
C PHE A 263 -7.54 -0.60 15.27
N ILE A 264 -8.68 0.10 15.23
CA ILE A 264 -9.51 0.27 14.04
C ILE A 264 -10.17 1.66 14.04
N GLY A 265 -10.52 2.21 12.88
CA GLY A 265 -11.26 3.47 12.78
C GLY A 265 -10.37 4.72 12.66
N LYS A 266 -10.90 5.88 13.07
CA LYS A 266 -10.30 7.18 12.73
C LYS A 266 -8.96 7.41 13.43
N ARG A 267 -8.83 7.02 14.69
CA ARG A 267 -7.60 7.21 15.45
C ARG A 267 -6.51 6.23 15.03
N TYR A 268 -6.85 4.97 14.73
CA TYR A 268 -5.91 4.04 14.11
C TYR A 268 -5.39 4.58 12.77
N LYS A 269 -6.28 5.04 11.87
CA LYS A 269 -5.87 5.65 10.59
C LYS A 269 -4.90 6.81 10.79
N PHE A 270 -5.22 7.75 11.68
CA PHE A 270 -4.34 8.86 12.03
C PHE A 270 -2.96 8.40 12.53
N LEU A 271 -2.91 7.41 13.42
CA LEU A 271 -1.65 6.87 13.95
C LEU A 271 -0.85 6.10 12.89
N LYS A 272 -1.53 5.41 11.96
CA LYS A 272 -0.94 4.74 10.81
C LYS A 272 -0.29 5.73 9.86
N ASP A 273 -1.01 6.79 9.51
CA ASP A 273 -0.51 7.88 8.67
C ASP A 273 0.73 8.54 9.33
N PHE A 274 0.63 8.90 10.61
CA PHE A 274 1.74 9.50 11.37
C PHE A 274 2.97 8.57 11.49
N TYR A 275 2.77 7.27 11.64
CA TYR A 275 3.85 6.28 11.68
C TYR A 275 4.56 6.15 10.33
N ASN A 276 3.81 6.16 9.24
CA ASN A 276 4.36 6.13 7.89
C ASN A 276 5.18 7.39 7.60
N ASP A 277 4.69 8.57 8.02
CA ASP A 277 5.45 9.83 7.92
C ASP A 277 6.76 9.77 8.73
N CYS A 278 6.73 9.21 9.95
CA CYS A 278 7.93 8.99 10.76
C CYS A 278 8.96 8.09 10.06
N LYS A 279 8.51 6.97 9.49
CA LYS A 279 9.36 6.03 8.74
C LYS A 279 10.00 6.70 7.54
N ASN A 280 9.24 7.51 6.80
CA ASN A 280 9.72 8.22 5.61
C ASN A 280 10.78 9.28 5.99
N ASN A 281 10.54 10.10 7.01
CA ASN A 281 11.49 11.14 7.46
C ASN A 281 12.76 10.55 8.11
N CYS A 282 12.66 9.41 8.79
CA CYS A 282 13.82 8.71 9.35
C CYS A 282 14.76 8.18 8.25
N LEU A 283 14.22 7.75 7.11
CA LEU A 283 15.01 7.37 5.94
C LEU A 283 15.76 8.57 5.33
N GLU A 284 15.18 9.78 5.36
CA GLU A 284 15.84 11.01 4.92
C GLU A 284 17.01 11.43 5.84
N THR A 285 16.83 11.39 7.17
CA THR A 285 17.93 11.74 8.12
C THR A 285 19.08 10.73 8.15
N CYS A 286 18.82 9.44 7.94
CA CYS A 286 19.88 8.44 7.73
C CYS A 286 20.67 8.70 6.44
N SER A 287 20.06 9.34 5.44
CA SER A 287 20.69 9.68 4.16
C SER A 287 21.63 10.89 4.24
N LEU A 288 21.53 11.73 5.29
CA LEU A 288 22.34 12.95 5.44
C LEU A 288 23.71 12.72 6.11
N ASN A 289 23.94 11.57 6.74
CA ASN A 289 25.19 11.27 7.46
C ASN A 289 26.16 10.32 6.73
N MET A 290 25.95 10.04 5.44
CA MET A 290 26.89 9.27 4.63
C MET A 290 27.38 10.10 3.43
N THR A 291 28.60 10.60 3.54
CA THR A 291 29.28 11.33 2.47
C THR A 291 29.67 10.42 1.31
N ASN A 292 29.36 10.92 0.10
CA ASN A 292 30.04 10.72 -1.19
C ASN A 292 30.18 9.28 -1.73
N ASP A 293 29.16 8.82 -2.46
CA ASP A 293 29.32 8.52 -3.90
C ASP A 293 27.95 8.49 -4.60
N CYS A 294 27.92 9.06 -5.79
CA CYS A 294 26.76 9.51 -6.56
C CYS A 294 25.69 8.44 -6.88
N ILE A 295 24.41 8.81 -6.80
CA ILE A 295 23.41 8.90 -7.91
C ILE A 295 22.23 9.79 -7.44
N ASN A 296 21.72 10.61 -8.37
CA ASN A 296 20.75 11.70 -8.19
C ASN A 296 19.47 11.38 -7.37
N PRO A 297 18.92 12.37 -6.63
CA PRO A 297 17.72 12.24 -5.82
C PRO A 297 16.47 12.71 -6.58
N ILE A 298 15.60 11.78 -6.99
CA ILE A 298 14.14 11.97 -7.13
C ILE A 298 13.49 10.59 -6.98
N ASN A 299 12.70 10.36 -5.93
CA ASN A 299 11.50 9.51 -5.97
C ASN A 299 10.74 9.58 -4.64
N GLU A 300 9.75 10.46 -4.58
CA GLU A 300 8.50 10.15 -3.89
C GLU A 300 7.96 8.85 -4.50
N ASN A 301 8.05 7.71 -3.79
CA ASN A 301 7.22 6.50 -3.98
C ASN A 301 7.59 5.47 -2.92
N SER A 302 6.69 5.17 -1.98
CA SER A 302 6.71 3.84 -1.36
C SER A 302 6.34 2.84 -2.45
N ASP A 303 7.29 2.03 -2.91
CA ASP A 303 7.04 0.94 -3.86
C ASP A 303 5.96 0.01 -3.26
N ILE A 304 4.92 -0.31 -4.04
CA ILE A 304 3.77 -1.10 -3.54
C ILE A 304 4.09 -2.59 -3.34
N TYR A 305 5.24 -3.04 -3.86
CA TYR A 305 5.78 -4.38 -3.66
C TYR A 305 7.10 -4.32 -2.89
N ILE A 306 7.37 -5.37 -2.09
CA ILE A 306 8.64 -5.52 -1.37
C ILE A 306 9.74 -5.93 -2.36
N LYS A 307 10.70 -5.03 -2.58
CA LYS A 307 11.81 -5.27 -3.51
C LYS A 307 13.09 -5.65 -2.79
N ASN A 308 13.95 -6.40 -3.47
CA ASN A 308 15.29 -6.61 -2.99
C ASN A 308 16.08 -5.29 -3.00
N SER A 309 16.69 -4.90 -1.88
CA SER A 309 17.49 -3.68 -1.79
C SER A 309 18.90 -3.81 -2.38
N ILE A 310 19.36 -5.03 -2.71
CA ILE A 310 20.71 -5.28 -3.22
C ILE A 310 20.68 -5.69 -4.69
N ILE A 311 21.19 -4.80 -5.55
CA ILE A 311 21.40 -5.10 -6.98
C ILE A 311 22.60 -6.06 -7.12
N PRO A 312 22.47 -7.18 -7.84
CA PRO A 312 23.58 -8.10 -8.05
C PRO A 312 24.70 -7.43 -8.85
N LYS A 313 25.95 -7.80 -8.59
CA LYS A 313 27.11 -7.57 -9.48
C LYS A 313 27.57 -8.87 -10.14
N THR A 314 27.38 -10.00 -9.46
CA THR A 314 27.72 -11.33 -9.96
C THR A 314 26.57 -12.31 -9.72
N LEU A 315 26.22 -13.11 -10.72
CA LEU A 315 25.22 -14.17 -10.62
C LEU A 315 25.85 -15.56 -10.77
N TYR A 316 25.42 -16.49 -9.92
CA TYR A 316 25.66 -17.91 -10.08
C TYR A 316 24.45 -18.56 -10.72
N ILE A 317 24.63 -19.05 -11.94
CA ILE A 317 23.55 -19.59 -12.76
C ILE A 317 23.48 -21.09 -12.56
N ILE A 318 22.32 -21.60 -12.19
CA ILE A 318 22.04 -23.03 -12.12
C ILE A 318 20.78 -23.34 -12.91
N ASP A 319 20.79 -24.46 -13.62
CA ASP A 319 19.62 -24.94 -14.36
C ASP A 319 18.86 -25.92 -13.48
N GLU A 320 17.54 -25.79 -13.40
CA GLU A 320 16.68 -26.65 -12.59
C GLU A 320 16.81 -28.14 -12.94
N ASN A 321 17.14 -28.45 -14.20
CA ASN A 321 17.33 -29.83 -14.68
C ASN A 321 18.59 -30.49 -14.10
N ASN A 322 19.50 -29.71 -13.49
CA ASN A 322 20.66 -30.26 -12.77
C ASN A 322 20.38 -30.53 -11.29
N MET A 323 19.13 -30.41 -10.84
CA MET A 323 18.74 -30.54 -9.43
C MET A 323 17.60 -31.55 -9.29
N THR A 324 17.65 -32.36 -8.23
CA THR A 324 16.46 -33.08 -7.75
C THR A 324 15.41 -32.10 -7.21
N LYS A 325 14.16 -32.53 -7.07
CA LYS A 325 13.09 -31.70 -6.47
C LYS A 325 13.42 -31.21 -5.06
N ALA A 326 14.09 -32.04 -4.25
CA ALA A 326 14.57 -31.66 -2.92
C ALA A 326 15.66 -30.57 -3.00
N GLU A 327 16.61 -30.70 -3.93
CA GLU A 327 17.65 -29.69 -4.17
C GLU A 327 17.09 -28.39 -4.75
N GLN A 328 16.02 -28.47 -5.55
CA GLN A 328 15.31 -27.31 -6.10
C GLN A 328 14.76 -26.40 -4.99
N THR A 329 14.04 -26.95 -4.00
CA THR A 329 13.55 -26.17 -2.84
C THR A 329 14.70 -25.58 -2.02
N MET A 330 15.74 -26.38 -1.77
CA MET A 330 16.92 -25.94 -1.04
C MET A 330 17.61 -24.76 -1.74
N ILE A 331 17.77 -24.82 -3.06
CA ILE A 331 18.41 -23.76 -3.84
C ILE A 331 17.51 -22.54 -3.99
N SER A 332 16.19 -22.70 -4.12
CA SER A 332 15.27 -21.55 -4.18
C SER A 332 15.24 -20.77 -2.86
N THR A 333 15.21 -21.49 -1.73
CA THR A 333 15.32 -20.82 -0.41
C THR A 333 16.69 -20.19 -0.18
N LEU A 334 17.78 -20.86 -0.59
CA LEU A 334 19.13 -20.28 -0.56
C LEU A 334 19.20 -19.02 -1.44
N GLN A 335 18.62 -19.03 -2.64
CA GLN A 335 18.60 -17.91 -3.58
C GLN A 335 17.95 -16.68 -2.96
N GLY A 336 16.77 -16.83 -2.36
CA GLY A 336 16.09 -15.73 -1.69
C GLY A 336 16.86 -15.24 -0.46
N LEU A 337 17.37 -16.15 0.37
CA LEU A 337 18.17 -15.81 1.54
C LEU A 337 19.37 -14.92 1.17
N ILE A 338 20.19 -15.36 0.21
CA ILE A 338 21.43 -14.66 -0.18
C ILE A 338 21.17 -13.36 -0.95
N ALA A 339 20.04 -13.25 -1.67
CA ALA A 339 19.68 -12.05 -2.41
C ALA A 339 19.59 -10.82 -1.48
N SER A 340 19.16 -11.01 -0.24
CA SER A 340 19.07 -9.96 0.79
C SER A 340 20.39 -9.65 1.52
N LYS A 341 21.47 -10.41 1.27
CA LYS A 341 22.72 -10.33 2.05
C LYS A 341 23.94 -9.91 1.23
N THR A 342 23.93 -10.11 -0.08
CA THR A 342 25.13 -9.89 -0.92
C THR A 342 24.78 -9.53 -2.36
N ASP A 343 25.70 -8.81 -3.02
CA ASP A 343 25.65 -8.53 -4.47
C ASP A 343 26.13 -9.72 -5.34
N THR A 344 26.48 -10.83 -4.71
CA THR A 344 26.84 -12.08 -5.39
C THR A 344 25.71 -13.09 -5.23
N GLN A 345 24.80 -13.11 -6.20
CA GLN A 345 23.50 -13.77 -6.06
C GLN A 345 23.37 -15.05 -6.90
N ILE A 346 22.24 -15.76 -6.78
CA ILE A 346 21.89 -16.97 -7.51
C ILE A 346 20.77 -16.64 -8.50
N TYR A 347 20.82 -17.22 -9.69
CA TYR A 347 19.77 -17.11 -10.69
C TYR A 347 19.50 -18.49 -11.28
N VAL A 348 18.23 -18.90 -11.29
CA VAL A 348 17.80 -20.22 -11.75
C VAL A 348 17.26 -20.12 -13.17
N LEU A 349 17.75 -21.01 -14.05
CA LEU A 349 17.20 -21.22 -15.38
C LEU A 349 16.29 -22.45 -15.38
N THR A 350 15.27 -22.39 -16.21
CA THR A 350 14.30 -23.45 -16.44
C THR A 350 14.10 -23.65 -17.93
N SER A 351 13.88 -24.89 -18.36
CA SER A 351 13.55 -25.20 -19.75
C SER A 351 12.07 -25.01 -20.07
N SER A 352 11.18 -25.00 -19.07
CA SER A 352 9.75 -24.76 -19.28
C SER A 352 9.45 -23.28 -19.51
N GLU A 353 10.23 -22.38 -18.89
CA GLU A 353 10.10 -20.92 -19.05
C GLU A 353 11.37 -20.32 -19.71
N PRO A 354 11.53 -20.47 -21.04
CA PRO A 354 12.77 -20.15 -21.74
C PRO A 354 13.17 -18.66 -21.70
N ASP A 355 12.21 -17.75 -21.49
CA ASP A 355 12.47 -16.30 -21.51
C ASP A 355 13.37 -15.84 -20.34
N TYR A 356 13.47 -16.60 -19.24
CA TYR A 356 14.44 -16.30 -18.19
C TYR A 356 15.90 -16.30 -18.68
N LYS A 357 16.19 -16.99 -19.79
CA LYS A 357 17.51 -16.92 -20.43
C LYS A 357 17.74 -15.57 -21.11
N ILE A 358 16.69 -14.96 -21.65
CA ILE A 358 16.73 -13.64 -22.28
C ILE A 358 16.95 -12.58 -21.22
N TRP A 359 16.25 -12.66 -20.09
CA TRP A 359 16.45 -11.73 -18.96
C TRP A 359 17.86 -11.84 -18.40
N LEU A 360 18.41 -13.05 -18.26
CA LEU A 360 19.81 -13.22 -17.89
C LEU A 360 20.78 -12.55 -18.90
N ASN A 361 20.49 -12.66 -20.20
CA ASN A 361 21.30 -12.01 -21.24
C ASN A 361 21.16 -10.48 -21.19
N ASP A 362 19.97 -9.96 -20.92
CA ASP A 362 19.72 -8.54 -20.69
C ASP A 362 20.52 -8.01 -19.51
N LEU A 363 20.41 -8.67 -18.35
CA LEU A 363 21.18 -8.33 -17.15
C LEU A 363 22.69 -8.30 -17.44
N LYS A 364 23.19 -9.28 -18.21
CA LYS A 364 24.61 -9.28 -18.62
C LYS A 364 24.96 -8.12 -19.55
N ASN A 365 24.17 -7.89 -20.59
CA ASN A 365 24.55 -7.00 -21.68
C ASN A 365 24.30 -5.54 -21.34
N ASP A 366 23.15 -5.24 -20.73
CA ASP A 366 22.68 -3.87 -20.55
C ASP A 366 22.92 -3.38 -19.12
N TYR A 367 22.90 -4.30 -18.14
CA TYR A 367 23.17 -4.00 -16.73
C TYR A 367 24.57 -4.43 -16.27
N LYS A 368 25.39 -4.98 -17.19
CA LYS A 368 26.79 -5.37 -16.97
C LYS A 368 26.99 -6.39 -15.84
N ILE A 369 25.98 -7.22 -15.59
CA ILE A 369 26.04 -8.27 -14.57
C ILE A 369 26.95 -9.42 -15.04
N LYS A 370 27.95 -9.75 -14.24
CA LYS A 370 28.82 -10.90 -14.50
C LYS A 370 28.10 -12.17 -14.06
N TYR A 371 28.34 -13.30 -14.73
CA TYR A 371 27.80 -14.56 -14.23
C TYR A 371 28.75 -15.74 -14.40
N LYS A 372 28.54 -16.77 -13.57
CA LYS A 372 29.22 -18.07 -13.66
C LYS A 372 28.20 -19.19 -13.60
N ILE A 373 28.30 -20.14 -14.53
CA ILE A 373 27.42 -21.33 -14.56
C ILE A 373 27.93 -22.37 -13.55
N ILE A 374 27.01 -22.92 -12.77
CA ILE A 374 27.22 -24.00 -11.80
C ILE A 374 26.25 -25.13 -12.10
N LYS A 375 26.76 -26.36 -12.10
CA LYS A 375 25.94 -27.57 -12.30
C LYS A 375 25.60 -28.30 -11.01
N ASN A 376 26.45 -28.21 -9.99
CA ASN A 376 26.25 -28.92 -8.73
C ASN A 376 25.68 -27.96 -7.68
N PRO A 377 24.44 -28.16 -7.19
CA PRO A 377 23.80 -27.27 -6.22
C PRO A 377 24.58 -27.17 -4.90
N TRP A 378 25.23 -28.24 -4.45
CA TRP A 378 26.02 -28.26 -3.22
C TRP A 378 27.24 -27.32 -3.26
N LYS A 379 27.75 -26.97 -4.47
CA LYS A 379 28.78 -25.93 -4.59
C LYS A 379 28.25 -24.55 -4.23
N LEU A 380 26.96 -24.27 -4.47
CA LEU A 380 26.32 -23.02 -4.06
C LEU A 380 26.11 -23.02 -2.55
N VAL A 381 25.58 -24.11 -1.99
CA VAL A 381 25.40 -24.28 -0.54
C VAL A 381 26.72 -24.04 0.19
N MET A 382 27.81 -24.71 -0.22
CA MET A 382 29.12 -24.54 0.40
C MET A 382 29.69 -23.13 0.22
N LYS A 383 29.41 -22.48 -0.90
CA LYS A 383 29.88 -21.11 -1.15
C LYS A 383 29.22 -20.11 -0.20
N PHE A 384 27.92 -20.27 0.05
CA PHE A 384 27.12 -19.31 0.82
C PHE A 384 26.80 -19.77 2.25
N LYS A 385 27.39 -20.88 2.68
CA LYS A 385 27.17 -21.50 4.00
C LYS A 385 27.26 -20.53 5.17
N SER A 386 28.13 -19.52 5.11
CA SER A 386 28.29 -18.53 6.18
C SER A 386 27.06 -17.66 6.42
N TYR A 387 26.12 -17.60 5.48
CA TYR A 387 24.87 -16.85 5.60
C TYR A 387 23.70 -17.71 6.10
N VAL A 388 23.92 -19.01 6.31
CA VAL A 388 22.87 -19.98 6.66
C VAL A 388 22.97 -20.34 8.14
N ASN A 389 21.93 -20.01 8.92
CA ASN A 389 21.89 -20.29 10.36
C ASN A 389 21.54 -21.75 10.67
N GLY A 390 20.86 -22.44 9.75
CA GLY A 390 20.41 -23.81 9.94
C GLY A 390 19.47 -24.25 8.83
N TYR A 391 18.63 -25.22 9.15
CA TYR A 391 17.61 -25.71 8.23
C TYR A 391 16.28 -26.02 8.92
N VAL A 392 15.22 -25.97 8.12
CA VAL A 392 13.86 -26.35 8.49
C VAL A 392 13.47 -27.58 7.67
N LEU A 393 13.09 -28.66 8.36
CA LEU A 393 12.83 -29.95 7.74
C LEU A 393 11.37 -30.05 7.29
N TYR A 394 11.12 -30.51 6.06
CA TYR A 394 9.80 -30.84 5.56
C TYR A 394 9.77 -32.24 4.93
N SER A 395 8.56 -32.74 4.63
CA SER A 395 8.39 -34.01 3.94
C SER A 395 7.36 -33.87 2.83
N THR A 396 7.69 -34.35 1.63
CA THR A 396 6.71 -34.48 0.54
C THR A 396 5.52 -35.40 0.85
N SER A 397 5.61 -36.23 1.90
CA SER A 397 4.46 -37.04 2.38
C SER A 397 3.38 -36.19 3.04
N ASN A 398 3.71 -34.99 3.53
CA ASN A 398 2.77 -33.99 4.00
C ASN A 398 2.91 -32.72 3.14
N PRO A 399 2.01 -32.52 2.16
CA PRO A 399 2.12 -31.41 1.21
C PRO A 399 2.16 -30.03 1.88
N SER A 400 1.51 -29.83 3.03
CA SER A 400 1.51 -28.51 3.71
C SER A 400 2.90 -28.14 4.27
N SER A 401 3.72 -29.15 4.60
CA SER A 401 4.98 -28.94 5.33
C SER A 401 6.03 -28.13 4.55
N ILE A 402 6.07 -28.22 3.21
CA ILE A 402 7.02 -27.46 2.39
C ILE A 402 6.78 -25.95 2.47
N ASN A 403 5.52 -25.53 2.43
CA ASN A 403 5.14 -24.11 2.50
C ASN A 403 5.39 -23.56 3.91
N ASN A 404 5.06 -24.33 4.94
CA ASN A 404 5.38 -24.01 6.33
C ASN A 404 6.89 -23.87 6.56
N ALA A 405 7.69 -24.82 6.03
CA ALA A 405 9.13 -24.81 6.18
C ALA A 405 9.78 -23.62 5.46
N CYS A 406 9.35 -23.32 4.24
CA CYS A 406 9.84 -22.14 3.50
C CYS A 406 9.46 -20.83 4.20
N THR A 407 8.24 -20.73 4.72
CA THR A 407 7.81 -19.55 5.48
C THR A 407 8.69 -19.33 6.71
N LEU A 408 8.92 -20.36 7.53
CA LEU A 408 9.79 -20.24 8.69
C LEU A 408 11.26 -19.95 8.30
N ALA A 409 11.75 -20.61 7.26
CA ALA A 409 13.11 -20.42 6.76
C ALA A 409 13.41 -18.95 6.43
N SER A 410 12.41 -18.20 5.95
CA SER A 410 12.53 -16.75 5.65
C SER A 410 12.78 -15.88 6.88
N LEU A 411 12.30 -16.30 8.05
CA LEU A 411 12.45 -15.57 9.31
C LEU A 411 13.78 -15.90 10.02
N GLU A 412 14.23 -17.14 9.86
CA GLU A 412 15.34 -17.72 10.62
C GLU A 412 16.67 -17.76 9.85
N ASP A 413 16.74 -17.10 8.69
CA ASP A 413 17.89 -17.13 7.78
C ASP A 413 18.40 -18.58 7.53
N SER A 414 17.47 -19.48 7.25
CA SER A 414 17.70 -20.92 7.16
C SER A 414 17.28 -21.51 5.81
N LEU A 415 17.65 -22.76 5.54
CA LEU A 415 17.22 -23.47 4.33
C LEU A 415 16.01 -24.35 4.61
N ALA A 416 15.01 -24.36 3.73
CA ALA A 416 13.98 -25.40 3.77
C ALA A 416 14.48 -26.62 2.98
N ILE A 417 14.49 -27.79 3.63
CA ILE A 417 14.97 -29.03 3.00
C ILE A 417 14.00 -30.20 3.21
N ASP A 418 13.89 -31.04 2.19
CA ASP A 418 13.17 -32.30 2.28
C ASP A 418 13.99 -33.30 3.10
N GLU A 419 13.31 -34.15 3.86
CA GLU A 419 13.94 -35.18 4.69
C GLU A 419 14.90 -36.11 3.93
N SER A 420 14.69 -36.33 2.62
CA SER A 420 15.57 -37.16 1.80
C SER A 420 17.00 -36.64 1.65
N ILE A 421 17.25 -35.35 1.88
CA ILE A 421 18.56 -34.71 1.72
C ILE A 421 19.19 -34.22 3.04
N GLU A 422 18.54 -34.47 4.18
CA GLU A 422 19.01 -34.02 5.50
C GLU A 422 20.42 -34.53 5.84
N LEU A 423 20.67 -35.83 5.63
CA LEU A 423 21.99 -36.42 5.87
C LEU A 423 23.06 -35.81 4.97
N ILE A 424 22.71 -35.49 3.72
CA ILE A 424 23.63 -34.85 2.77
C ILE A 424 23.96 -33.43 3.23
N LEU A 425 22.96 -32.66 3.67
CA LEU A 425 23.14 -31.32 4.21
C LEU A 425 24.03 -31.32 5.46
N ASN A 426 23.78 -32.25 6.39
CA ASN A 426 24.58 -32.43 7.61
C ASN A 426 26.04 -32.79 7.29
N ASN A 427 26.29 -33.60 6.26
CA ASN A 427 27.65 -33.92 5.79
C ASN A 427 28.37 -32.71 5.18
N HIS A 428 27.64 -31.69 4.71
CA HIS A 428 28.18 -30.39 4.30
C HIS A 428 28.30 -29.40 5.48
N GLY A 429 27.99 -29.85 6.69
CA GLY A 429 28.21 -29.17 7.96
C GLY A 429 27.20 -28.07 8.28
N ILE A 430 25.99 -28.13 7.72
CA ILE A 430 24.84 -27.33 8.17
C ILE A 430 23.97 -28.28 9.01
N ASN A 431 24.21 -28.29 10.32
CA ASN A 431 23.71 -29.32 11.23
C ASN A 431 22.66 -28.81 12.21
N ASN A 432 22.38 -27.50 12.20
CA ASN A 432 21.44 -26.87 13.10
C ASN A 432 20.00 -27.03 12.55
N LEU A 433 19.26 -27.98 13.10
CA LEU A 433 17.83 -28.12 12.85
C LEU A 433 17.09 -27.01 13.61
N VAL A 434 16.58 -26.02 12.89
CA VAL A 434 15.78 -24.92 13.45
C VAL A 434 14.40 -25.41 13.86
N LYS A 435 13.75 -26.19 12.99
CA LYS A 435 12.44 -26.76 13.24
C LYS A 435 12.18 -27.96 12.33
N ASP A 436 11.53 -28.97 12.88
CA ASP A 436 10.90 -30.04 12.12
C ASP A 436 9.44 -29.65 11.83
N CYS A 437 9.10 -29.48 10.55
CA CYS A 437 7.77 -29.12 10.07
C CYS A 437 7.02 -30.29 9.43
N ARG A 438 7.56 -31.52 9.43
CA ARG A 438 6.95 -32.67 8.72
C ARG A 438 5.51 -32.96 9.15
N ASP A 439 5.19 -32.74 10.41
CA ASP A 439 3.84 -32.97 10.97
C ASP A 439 2.97 -31.70 11.05
N THR A 440 3.36 -30.61 10.40
CA THR A 440 2.59 -29.34 10.43
C THR A 440 1.44 -29.35 9.42
N ASP A 441 0.26 -28.87 9.83
CA ASP A 441 -0.90 -28.73 8.94
C ASP A 441 -0.87 -27.43 8.13
N LYS A 442 -1.85 -27.23 7.23
CA LYS A 442 -1.95 -26.02 6.40
C LYS A 442 -2.11 -24.71 7.20
N TYR A 443 -2.55 -24.78 8.46
CA TYR A 443 -2.78 -23.60 9.31
C TYR A 443 -1.55 -23.19 10.11
N TRP A 444 -0.59 -24.09 10.29
CA TRP A 444 0.50 -23.94 11.24
C TRP A 444 1.28 -22.64 11.03
N ALA A 445 1.71 -22.33 9.80
CA ALA A 445 2.49 -21.12 9.54
C ALA A 445 1.69 -19.84 9.81
N TYR A 446 0.42 -19.79 9.40
CA TYR A 446 -0.43 -18.64 9.72
C TYR A 446 -0.59 -18.47 11.24
N ASN A 447 -1.00 -19.53 11.94
CA ASN A 447 -1.28 -19.48 13.38
C ASN A 447 -0.06 -19.16 14.24
N THR A 448 1.15 -19.52 13.79
CA THR A 448 2.37 -19.41 14.60
C THR A 448 3.33 -18.33 14.13
N LEU A 449 3.31 -17.97 12.84
CA LEU A 449 4.31 -17.08 12.24
C LEU A 449 3.75 -15.76 11.72
N TRP A 450 2.43 -15.62 11.50
CA TRP A 450 1.84 -14.41 10.90
C TRP A 450 2.28 -13.11 11.58
N ASN A 451 2.28 -13.10 12.92
CA ASN A 451 2.70 -11.93 13.71
C ASN A 451 4.14 -12.03 14.24
N SER A 452 4.94 -12.95 13.70
CA SER A 452 6.32 -13.25 14.15
C SER A 452 7.38 -12.64 13.22
N GLY A 453 7.01 -11.59 12.46
CA GLY A 453 7.92 -10.87 11.56
C GLY A 453 7.69 -11.12 10.07
N LEU A 454 6.63 -11.84 9.69
CA LEU A 454 6.16 -11.86 8.31
C LEU A 454 5.57 -10.50 7.94
N ASN A 455 5.64 -10.16 6.65
CA ASN A 455 4.94 -8.99 6.13
C ASN A 455 3.44 -9.30 5.93
N HIS A 456 2.59 -8.27 5.94
CA HIS A 456 1.14 -8.41 5.76
C HIS A 456 0.63 -7.81 4.44
N SER A 457 1.52 -7.18 3.66
CA SER A 457 1.19 -6.57 2.35
C SER A 457 1.28 -7.55 1.19
N THR A 458 1.96 -8.69 1.37
CA THR A 458 2.14 -9.71 0.32
C THR A 458 2.12 -11.11 0.91
N VAL A 459 1.36 -11.99 0.27
CA VAL A 459 1.33 -13.43 0.57
C VAL A 459 1.53 -14.24 -0.71
N ILE A 460 1.95 -15.49 -0.54
CA ILE A 460 2.27 -16.40 -1.63
C ILE A 460 1.29 -17.58 -1.60
N GLU A 461 0.38 -17.63 -2.57
CA GLU A 461 -0.55 -18.76 -2.74
C GLU A 461 0.05 -19.76 -3.73
N LEU A 462 0.67 -20.82 -3.21
CA LEU A 462 1.55 -21.68 -4.01
C LEU A 462 1.34 -23.15 -3.70
N SER A 463 0.91 -23.89 -4.72
CA SER A 463 0.80 -25.34 -4.64
C SER A 463 2.10 -26.00 -4.15
N PRO A 464 2.03 -26.98 -3.24
CA PRO A 464 3.20 -27.63 -2.67
C PRO A 464 4.01 -28.46 -3.68
N ASP A 465 3.49 -28.68 -4.89
CA ASP A 465 4.23 -29.31 -6.01
C ASP A 465 5.18 -28.34 -6.74
N LYS A 466 5.13 -27.03 -6.44
CA LYS A 466 6.04 -26.02 -6.98
C LYS A 466 7.30 -25.93 -6.12
N TYR A 467 8.40 -26.54 -6.56
CA TYR A 467 9.64 -26.59 -5.77
C TYR A 467 10.53 -25.34 -5.90
N VAL A 468 10.44 -24.61 -7.02
CA VAL A 468 11.29 -23.43 -7.29
C VAL A 468 10.52 -22.11 -7.32
N PRO A 469 9.43 -21.96 -8.11
CA PRO A 469 8.79 -20.66 -8.32
C PRO A 469 8.36 -19.97 -7.03
N LEU A 470 8.44 -18.64 -7.01
CA LEU A 470 8.09 -17.71 -5.92
C LEU A 470 8.78 -17.93 -4.57
N ARG A 471 9.36 -19.10 -4.27
CA ARG A 471 9.98 -19.36 -2.97
C ARG A 471 11.17 -18.43 -2.71
N ASP A 472 11.94 -18.09 -3.74
CA ASP A 472 13.01 -17.09 -3.64
C ASP A 472 12.48 -15.71 -3.25
N TYR A 473 11.34 -15.30 -3.81
CA TYR A 473 10.69 -14.05 -3.48
C TYR A 473 10.07 -14.07 -2.08
N ALA A 474 9.42 -15.18 -1.71
CA ALA A 474 8.83 -15.38 -0.39
C ALA A 474 9.87 -15.18 0.72
N MET A 475 11.10 -15.67 0.50
CA MET A 475 12.22 -15.49 1.41
C MET A 475 12.61 -14.01 1.59
N ILE A 476 12.77 -13.25 0.51
CA ILE A 476 13.17 -11.83 0.63
C ILE A 476 12.05 -10.95 1.18
N SER A 477 10.81 -11.26 0.83
CA SER A 477 9.64 -10.50 1.26
C SER A 477 9.19 -10.88 2.67
N LYS A 478 9.66 -12.02 3.20
CA LYS A 478 9.13 -12.64 4.43
C LYS A 478 7.62 -12.84 4.34
N SER A 479 7.17 -13.39 3.21
CA SER A 479 5.75 -13.61 2.96
C SER A 479 5.32 -14.97 3.47
N LEU A 480 4.08 -15.05 3.98
CA LEU A 480 3.43 -16.32 4.26
C LEU A 480 3.25 -17.09 2.95
N ILE A 481 3.67 -18.36 2.91
CA ILE A 481 3.34 -19.29 1.84
C ILE A 481 2.25 -20.23 2.32
N PHE A 482 1.17 -20.34 1.56
CA PHE A 482 0.01 -21.19 1.89
C PHE A 482 -0.63 -21.75 0.61
N TYR A 483 -1.52 -22.74 0.75
CA TYR A 483 -2.31 -23.26 -0.37
C TYR A 483 -3.53 -24.04 0.11
N GLU A 484 -4.64 -23.93 -0.61
CA GLU A 484 -5.85 -24.75 -0.49
C GLU A 484 -6.23 -25.27 -1.88
N ASP A 485 -6.21 -26.59 -2.07
CA ASP A 485 -6.48 -27.20 -3.38
C ASP A 485 -7.97 -27.41 -3.68
N ASP A 486 -8.79 -27.51 -2.62
CA ASP A 486 -10.22 -27.72 -2.76
C ASP A 486 -10.92 -26.39 -3.07
N VAL A 487 -11.57 -26.33 -4.23
CA VAL A 487 -12.35 -25.17 -4.69
C VAL A 487 -13.48 -24.79 -3.74
N THR A 488 -13.90 -25.69 -2.85
CA THR A 488 -14.96 -25.47 -1.85
C THR A 488 -14.44 -25.11 -0.45
N ASP A 489 -13.14 -25.23 -0.21
CA ASP A 489 -12.51 -24.92 1.08
C ASP A 489 -11.83 -23.55 1.04
N TYR A 490 -12.43 -22.58 1.71
CA TYR A 490 -11.95 -21.19 1.75
C TYR A 490 -11.40 -20.77 3.12
N ASP A 491 -11.37 -21.67 4.11
CA ASP A 491 -11.18 -21.27 5.51
C ASP A 491 -9.80 -20.64 5.76
N LEU A 492 -8.72 -21.19 5.19
CA LEU A 492 -7.39 -20.59 5.33
C LEU A 492 -7.26 -19.32 4.49
N ARG A 493 -7.74 -19.32 3.25
CA ARG A 493 -7.75 -18.13 2.38
C ARG A 493 -8.49 -16.95 3.00
N GLU A 494 -9.69 -17.16 3.54
CA GLU A 494 -10.46 -16.10 4.20
C GLU A 494 -9.72 -15.54 5.42
N LYS A 495 -9.13 -16.40 6.25
CA LYS A 495 -8.34 -15.96 7.42
C LYS A 495 -7.16 -15.09 7.01
N ILE A 496 -6.43 -15.51 5.97
CA ILE A 496 -5.25 -14.78 5.49
C ILE A 496 -5.69 -13.47 4.85
N PHE A 497 -6.59 -13.49 3.86
CA PHE A 497 -6.95 -12.29 3.09
C PHE A 497 -7.60 -11.23 3.97
N SER A 498 -8.45 -11.61 4.93
CA SER A 498 -9.05 -10.66 5.88
C SER A 498 -8.06 -10.06 6.89
N SER A 499 -6.85 -10.61 6.99
CA SER A 499 -5.81 -10.16 7.92
C SER A 499 -4.67 -9.42 7.23
N MET A 500 -4.72 -9.27 5.90
CA MET A 500 -3.73 -8.53 5.12
C MET A 500 -3.90 -7.01 5.27
N ASP A 501 -2.81 -6.29 4.99
CA ASP A 501 -2.85 -4.82 4.91
C ASP A 501 -3.69 -4.35 3.71
N ASP A 502 -4.25 -3.14 3.81
CA ASP A 502 -4.95 -2.47 2.71
C ASP A 502 -4.08 -2.47 1.42
N ASN A 503 -4.69 -2.76 0.27
CA ASN A 503 -4.02 -2.95 -1.03
C ASN A 503 -3.03 -4.14 -1.06
N GLY A 504 -3.22 -5.14 -0.21
CA GLY A 504 -2.42 -6.36 -0.21
C GLY A 504 -2.39 -7.06 -1.57
N HIS A 505 -1.32 -7.82 -1.79
CA HIS A 505 -1.07 -8.56 -3.02
C HIS A 505 -0.92 -10.05 -2.76
N ILE A 506 -1.64 -10.88 -3.52
CA ILE A 506 -1.43 -12.33 -3.56
C ILE A 506 -0.63 -12.63 -4.82
N LEU A 507 0.59 -13.14 -4.65
CA LEU A 507 1.37 -13.70 -5.74
C LEU A 507 1.16 -15.23 -5.76
N GLY A 508 0.86 -15.77 -6.94
CA GLY A 508 0.66 -17.21 -7.12
C GLY A 508 -0.69 -17.51 -7.74
N TRP A 509 -1.24 -18.69 -7.47
CA TRP A 509 -2.52 -19.10 -8.02
C TRP A 509 -3.22 -20.11 -7.10
N GLY A 510 -4.53 -19.94 -6.96
CA GLY A 510 -5.38 -20.83 -6.17
C GLY A 510 -6.02 -21.95 -7.00
N PRO A 511 -7.02 -22.64 -6.44
CA PRO A 511 -7.59 -23.85 -7.02
C PRO A 511 -8.52 -23.59 -8.22
N ASP A 512 -9.02 -22.36 -8.35
CA ASP A 512 -9.87 -21.92 -9.47
C ASP A 512 -9.74 -20.41 -9.71
N GLU A 513 -10.14 -19.94 -10.89
CA GLU A 513 -10.04 -18.51 -11.25
C GLU A 513 -11.15 -17.68 -10.58
N HIS A 514 -12.41 -18.01 -10.83
CA HIS A 514 -13.54 -17.17 -10.45
C HIS A 514 -13.68 -17.04 -8.94
N GLY A 515 -13.75 -18.15 -8.23
CA GLY A 515 -13.92 -18.20 -6.78
C GLY A 515 -12.76 -17.55 -6.05
N ASN A 516 -11.53 -17.79 -6.53
CA ASN A 516 -10.35 -17.26 -5.87
C ASN A 516 -10.20 -15.74 -6.04
N VAL A 517 -10.34 -15.21 -7.26
CA VAL A 517 -10.31 -13.75 -7.51
C VAL A 517 -11.49 -13.06 -6.83
N SER A 518 -12.66 -13.71 -6.77
CA SER A 518 -13.82 -13.21 -6.02
C SER A 518 -13.52 -13.07 -4.54
N LEU A 519 -12.89 -14.08 -3.95
CA LEU A 519 -12.56 -14.10 -2.54
C LEU A 519 -11.52 -13.05 -2.18
N ALA A 520 -10.44 -12.95 -2.96
CA ALA A 520 -9.43 -11.92 -2.80
C ALA A 520 -10.05 -10.50 -2.91
N SER A 521 -10.85 -10.28 -3.96
CA SER A 521 -11.52 -9.00 -4.20
C SER A 521 -12.40 -8.60 -3.02
N LYS A 522 -13.19 -9.52 -2.46
CA LYS A 522 -14.05 -9.30 -1.29
C LYS A 522 -13.32 -8.69 -0.09
N TYR A 523 -12.02 -8.99 0.07
CA TYR A 523 -11.19 -8.50 1.17
C TYR A 523 -10.26 -7.36 0.78
N GLY A 524 -10.44 -6.73 -0.38
CA GLY A 524 -9.60 -5.59 -0.78
C GLY A 524 -8.20 -5.98 -1.26
N VAL A 525 -8.00 -7.26 -1.60
CA VAL A 525 -6.71 -7.82 -2.01
C VAL A 525 -6.74 -8.14 -3.49
N ASN A 526 -5.64 -7.89 -4.19
CA ASN A 526 -5.51 -8.21 -5.62
C ASN A 526 -4.62 -9.43 -5.84
N MET A 527 -4.87 -10.14 -6.94
CA MET A 527 -4.13 -11.32 -7.32
C MET A 527 -3.20 -11.06 -8.50
N VAL A 528 -2.08 -11.78 -8.54
CA VAL A 528 -1.17 -11.84 -9.68
C VAL A 528 -0.87 -13.30 -9.94
N ALA A 529 -1.31 -13.81 -11.11
CA ALA A 529 -0.95 -15.15 -11.55
C ALA A 529 0.57 -15.24 -11.76
N SER A 530 1.23 -15.92 -10.82
CA SER A 530 2.69 -15.98 -10.79
C SER A 530 3.25 -17.28 -10.20
N ASP A 531 2.47 -18.36 -10.11
CA ASP A 531 2.89 -19.64 -9.54
C ASP A 531 3.98 -20.37 -10.37
N TRP A 532 4.32 -19.83 -11.55
CA TRP A 532 5.47 -20.20 -12.38
C TRP A 532 6.51 -19.08 -12.55
N SER A 533 6.52 -18.08 -11.65
CA SER A 533 7.50 -16.99 -11.69
C SER A 533 8.78 -17.33 -10.93
N TYR A 534 9.93 -17.08 -11.54
CA TYR A 534 11.27 -17.36 -11.04
C TYR A 534 12.06 -16.07 -10.86
N ASN A 535 13.08 -16.11 -10.00
CA ASN A 535 14.13 -15.09 -9.89
C ASN A 535 13.65 -13.69 -9.51
N LEU A 536 12.45 -13.54 -8.94
CA LEU A 536 11.95 -12.24 -8.50
C LEU A 536 12.80 -11.66 -7.36
N SER A 537 13.49 -12.51 -6.59
CA SER A 537 14.53 -12.07 -5.64
C SER A 537 15.67 -11.26 -6.28
N VAL A 538 15.99 -11.56 -7.54
CA VAL A 538 17.02 -10.86 -8.33
C VAL A 538 16.40 -9.74 -9.16
N LEU A 539 15.33 -10.05 -9.89
CA LEU A 539 14.71 -9.14 -10.87
C LEU A 539 14.10 -7.91 -10.19
N SER A 540 13.60 -8.04 -8.97
CA SER A 540 13.00 -6.92 -8.22
C SER A 540 14.01 -5.89 -7.74
N SER A 541 15.32 -6.20 -7.76
CA SER A 541 16.35 -5.31 -7.21
C SER A 541 16.61 -4.04 -8.04
N PHE A 542 16.15 -4.02 -9.29
CA PHE A 542 16.49 -2.96 -10.22
C PHE A 542 15.61 -1.71 -10.01
N PRO A 543 16.13 -0.50 -10.32
CA PRO A 543 15.37 0.72 -10.19
C PRO A 543 14.23 0.78 -11.23
N LEU A 544 13.13 1.40 -10.83
CA LEU A 544 12.00 1.70 -11.70
C LEU A 544 12.40 2.79 -12.72
N LYS A 545 11.82 2.74 -13.91
CA LYS A 545 12.03 3.75 -14.95
C LYS A 545 10.71 4.15 -15.58
N SER A 546 10.44 5.45 -15.65
CA SER A 546 9.30 5.95 -16.42
C SER A 546 9.38 5.47 -17.87
N GLN A 547 8.24 5.07 -18.41
CA GLN A 547 8.09 4.65 -19.79
C GLN A 547 7.25 5.65 -20.58
N THR A 548 7.43 5.64 -21.89
CA THR A 548 6.58 6.37 -22.82
C THR A 548 6.27 5.44 -23.97
N GLN A 549 4.99 5.37 -24.33
CA GLN A 549 4.58 4.56 -25.47
C GLN A 549 5.09 5.18 -26.76
N LYS A 550 5.43 4.31 -27.72
CA LYS A 550 5.93 4.76 -29.03
C LYS A 550 4.81 5.02 -30.04
N ALA A 551 3.56 4.81 -29.65
CA ALA A 551 2.42 4.88 -30.54
C ALA A 551 2.22 6.31 -31.07
N LYS A 552 2.02 6.43 -32.38
CA LYS A 552 1.74 7.72 -33.03
C LYS A 552 0.26 8.07 -32.91
N ALA A 553 -0.02 9.37 -32.75
CA ALA A 553 -1.37 9.89 -32.84
C ALA A 553 -1.96 9.61 -34.23
N TYR A 554 -3.18 9.07 -34.26
CA TYR A 554 -3.91 8.81 -35.49
C TYR A 554 -4.67 10.05 -35.97
N ILE A 555 -4.81 10.19 -37.30
CA ILE A 555 -5.59 11.27 -37.92
C ILE A 555 -7.01 10.76 -38.19
N GLU A 556 -7.99 11.37 -37.53
CA GLU A 556 -9.41 11.02 -37.63
C GLU A 556 -9.95 11.19 -39.05
N LYS A 557 -10.72 10.21 -39.51
CA LYS A 557 -11.38 10.23 -40.82
C LYS A 557 -12.75 9.57 -40.74
N ASP A 558 -13.75 10.22 -41.30
CA ASP A 558 -15.07 9.63 -41.43
C ASP A 558 -15.12 8.59 -42.57
N GLY A 559 -16.15 7.75 -42.59
CA GLY A 559 -16.38 6.75 -43.63
C GLY A 559 -15.66 5.41 -43.43
N PHE A 560 -15.15 5.13 -42.22
CA PHE A 560 -14.49 3.88 -41.87
C PHE A 560 -15.15 3.19 -40.67
N HIS A 561 -15.06 1.87 -40.65
CA HIS A 561 -15.29 1.06 -39.46
C HIS A 561 -13.95 0.84 -38.75
N TYR A 562 -13.83 1.37 -37.54
CA TYR A 562 -12.62 1.31 -36.75
C TYR A 562 -12.57 0.02 -35.93
N VAL A 563 -11.43 -0.67 -35.97
CA VAL A 563 -11.21 -1.93 -35.26
C VAL A 563 -9.92 -1.82 -34.45
N THR A 564 -9.97 -2.27 -33.19
CA THR A 564 -8.78 -2.48 -32.36
C THR A 564 -8.70 -3.94 -31.92
N PHE A 565 -7.51 -4.49 -31.91
CA PHE A 565 -7.22 -5.83 -31.40
C PHE A 565 -6.41 -5.72 -30.12
N ILE A 566 -6.75 -6.51 -29.09
CA ILE A 566 -5.99 -6.57 -27.85
C ILE A 566 -5.72 -8.03 -27.48
N MET A 567 -4.44 -8.36 -27.29
CA MET A 567 -4.01 -9.67 -26.80
C MET A 567 -4.37 -9.82 -25.31
N SER A 568 -4.99 -10.95 -24.98
CA SER A 568 -5.45 -11.28 -23.62
C SER A 568 -4.30 -11.67 -22.66
N ASP A 569 -4.67 -11.92 -21.40
CA ASP A 569 -3.85 -12.56 -20.35
C ASP A 569 -2.57 -11.81 -19.97
N GLY A 570 -2.52 -10.50 -20.20
CA GLY A 570 -1.40 -9.67 -19.75
C GLY A 570 -1.35 -9.44 -18.24
N ASP A 571 -2.39 -9.82 -17.49
CA ASP A 571 -2.41 -9.87 -16.02
C ASP A 571 -1.55 -11.03 -15.48
N ASN A 572 -1.36 -12.07 -16.32
CA ASN A 572 -0.58 -13.26 -16.01
C ASN A 572 0.94 -12.99 -16.09
N ALA A 573 1.53 -12.68 -14.93
CA ALA A 573 2.95 -12.34 -14.82
C ALA A 573 3.85 -13.50 -15.24
N GLN A 574 3.46 -14.76 -15.01
CA GLN A 574 4.32 -15.88 -15.39
C GLN A 574 4.43 -16.07 -16.90
N TRP A 575 3.36 -15.77 -17.65
CA TRP A 575 3.41 -15.80 -19.11
C TRP A 575 4.33 -14.69 -19.65
N LEU A 576 4.20 -13.47 -19.12
CA LEU A 576 5.05 -12.33 -19.49
C LEU A 576 6.54 -12.56 -19.16
N LEU A 577 6.83 -13.22 -18.04
CA LEU A 577 8.19 -13.50 -17.61
C LEU A 577 8.79 -14.75 -18.28
N GLY A 578 7.98 -15.72 -18.67
CA GLY A 578 8.48 -17.08 -18.93
C GLY A 578 8.40 -17.54 -20.38
N SER A 579 7.32 -17.22 -21.08
CA SER A 579 6.97 -17.92 -22.33
C SER A 579 6.27 -17.07 -23.39
N ASN A 580 6.18 -15.75 -23.20
CA ASN A 580 5.60 -14.81 -24.16
C ASN A 580 6.64 -14.12 -25.07
N TYR A 581 7.66 -13.50 -24.47
CA TYR A 581 8.50 -12.50 -25.11
C TYR A 581 9.24 -13.01 -26.35
N SER A 582 9.80 -14.23 -26.29
CA SER A 582 10.49 -14.84 -27.44
C SER A 582 9.63 -15.74 -28.30
N ASN A 583 8.40 -16.01 -27.88
CA ASN A 583 7.57 -17.02 -28.51
C ASN A 583 7.06 -16.52 -29.86
N LYS A 584 7.35 -17.28 -30.91
CA LYS A 584 6.92 -16.97 -32.29
C LYS A 584 5.40 -16.92 -32.45
N ASN A 585 4.66 -17.53 -31.53
CA ASN A 585 3.20 -17.51 -31.52
C ASN A 585 2.65 -16.16 -31.03
N TRP A 586 3.42 -15.35 -30.29
CA TRP A 586 2.95 -14.11 -29.66
C TRP A 586 3.97 -12.97 -29.83
N PHE A 587 4.54 -12.45 -28.74
CA PHE A 587 5.37 -11.23 -28.79
C PHE A 587 6.66 -11.41 -29.61
N GLY A 588 7.19 -12.63 -29.69
CA GLY A 588 8.34 -12.98 -30.53
C GLY A 588 8.00 -13.24 -32.01
N SER A 589 6.74 -13.08 -32.43
CA SER A 589 6.31 -13.37 -33.80
C SER A 589 6.93 -12.43 -34.85
N PRO A 590 7.34 -12.94 -36.02
CA PRO A 590 7.80 -12.11 -37.14
C PRO A 590 6.68 -11.31 -37.82
N TYR A 591 5.42 -11.55 -37.46
CA TYR A 591 4.27 -10.76 -37.94
C TYR A 591 3.95 -9.56 -37.04
N ARG A 592 4.49 -9.51 -35.81
CA ARG A 592 4.37 -8.33 -34.95
C ARG A 592 4.95 -7.10 -35.64
N GLY A 593 4.25 -5.98 -35.56
CA GLY A 593 4.64 -4.73 -36.22
C GLY A 593 4.20 -4.61 -37.69
N ARG A 594 3.43 -5.55 -38.22
CA ARG A 594 2.79 -5.45 -39.56
C ARG A 594 1.36 -4.90 -39.52
N PHE A 595 0.83 -4.65 -38.33
CA PHE A 595 -0.47 -4.03 -38.05
C PHE A 595 -0.47 -3.45 -36.64
N ASN A 596 -1.42 -2.55 -36.35
CA ASN A 596 -1.55 -1.97 -35.01
C ASN A 596 -2.13 -3.02 -34.06
N LEU A 597 -1.53 -3.20 -32.89
CA LEU A 597 -1.91 -4.24 -31.94
C LEU A 597 -1.81 -3.73 -30.50
N GLY A 598 -2.84 -4.05 -29.72
CA GLY A 598 -2.88 -3.86 -28.27
C GLY A 598 -2.30 -5.05 -27.52
N TRP A 599 -1.56 -4.78 -26.45
CA TRP A 599 -1.09 -5.77 -25.49
C TRP A 599 -1.50 -5.34 -24.10
N SER A 600 -2.06 -6.26 -23.31
CA SER A 600 -2.22 -6.02 -21.88
C SER A 600 -0.88 -6.26 -21.17
N LEU A 601 -0.53 -5.41 -20.21
CA LEU A 601 0.62 -5.60 -19.32
C LEU A 601 0.21 -5.31 -17.89
N ASN A 602 0.60 -6.19 -16.97
CA ASN A 602 0.30 -5.99 -15.57
C ASN A 602 1.28 -5.00 -14.90
N PRO A 603 0.83 -4.26 -13.87
CA PRO A 603 1.71 -3.37 -13.10
C PRO A 603 2.74 -4.11 -12.24
N SER A 604 2.48 -5.35 -11.80
CA SER A 604 3.43 -6.08 -10.94
C SER A 604 4.79 -6.30 -11.61
N LEU A 605 4.82 -6.49 -12.94
CA LEU A 605 6.05 -6.62 -13.71
C LEU A 605 6.92 -5.36 -13.65
N TYR A 606 6.30 -4.17 -13.63
CA TYR A 606 7.01 -2.90 -13.47
C TYR A 606 7.76 -2.83 -12.14
N TYR A 607 7.17 -3.34 -11.06
CA TYR A 607 7.78 -3.32 -9.72
C TYR A 607 8.73 -4.50 -9.46
N LEU A 608 8.33 -5.70 -9.85
CA LEU A 608 9.00 -6.97 -9.50
C LEU A 608 10.02 -7.44 -10.54
N ALA A 609 9.93 -6.95 -11.78
CA ALA A 609 10.95 -7.20 -12.80
C ALA A 609 11.14 -5.99 -13.72
N PRO A 610 11.61 -4.84 -13.19
CA PRO A 610 11.65 -3.58 -13.92
C PRO A 610 12.46 -3.66 -15.22
N THR A 611 13.54 -4.44 -15.24
CA THR A 611 14.37 -4.62 -16.46
C THR A 611 13.59 -5.34 -17.57
N VAL A 612 12.76 -6.31 -17.21
CA VAL A 612 11.88 -7.04 -18.12
C VAL A 612 10.77 -6.13 -18.64
N PHE A 613 10.11 -5.38 -17.75
CA PHE A 613 9.09 -4.41 -18.14
C PHE A 613 9.65 -3.40 -19.17
N ASN A 614 10.86 -2.87 -18.92
CA ASN A 614 11.53 -1.96 -19.84
C ASN A 614 11.75 -2.62 -21.22
N LYS A 615 12.08 -3.92 -21.27
CA LYS A 615 12.29 -4.62 -22.55
C LYS A 615 11.05 -4.68 -23.42
N TYR A 616 9.86 -4.82 -22.84
CA TYR A 616 8.61 -4.75 -23.58
C TYR A 616 8.43 -3.39 -24.28
N TYR A 617 8.67 -2.28 -23.58
CA TYR A 617 8.61 -0.93 -24.16
C TYR A 617 9.73 -0.67 -25.17
N GLU A 618 10.96 -1.07 -24.85
CA GLU A 618 12.11 -0.95 -25.75
C GLU A 618 11.89 -1.69 -27.07
N ASN A 619 11.19 -2.83 -27.05
CA ASN A 619 10.97 -3.67 -28.24
C ASN A 619 9.56 -3.54 -28.84
N ALA A 620 8.72 -2.65 -28.31
CA ALA A 620 7.46 -2.27 -28.94
C ALA A 620 7.70 -1.77 -30.37
N SER A 621 6.96 -2.32 -31.33
CA SER A 621 6.99 -1.90 -32.73
C SER A 621 6.44 -0.48 -32.85
N SER A 622 7.07 0.34 -33.71
CA SER A 622 6.63 1.74 -33.92
C SER A 622 7.02 2.31 -35.29
N LYS A 623 7.39 1.44 -36.25
CA LYS A 623 7.88 1.88 -37.56
C LYS A 623 6.71 2.35 -38.43
N GLU A 624 5.98 1.38 -38.98
CA GLU A 624 4.76 1.61 -39.77
C GLU A 624 3.53 1.42 -38.91
N TYR A 625 3.51 0.34 -38.13
CA TYR A 625 2.46 0.02 -37.17
C TYR A 625 3.00 -0.10 -35.75
N ASN A 626 2.12 0.13 -34.79
CA ASN A 626 2.49 0.30 -33.40
C ASN A 626 1.96 -0.83 -32.52
N ASP A 627 2.82 -1.33 -31.63
CA ASP A 627 2.33 -1.95 -30.41
C ASP A 627 1.90 -0.86 -29.43
N ASN A 628 0.83 -1.12 -28.68
CA ASN A 628 0.26 -0.21 -27.69
C ASN A 628 -0.13 -1.01 -26.45
N PHE A 629 0.32 -0.58 -25.29
CA PHE A 629 0.10 -1.26 -24.02
C PHE A 629 -1.08 -0.67 -23.27
N VAL A 630 -1.97 -1.53 -22.80
CA VAL A 630 -3.06 -1.18 -21.88
C VAL A 630 -2.82 -1.85 -20.54
N VAL A 631 -3.37 -1.27 -19.46
CA VAL A 631 -3.33 -1.93 -18.15
C VAL A 631 -4.17 -3.20 -18.22
N ALA A 632 -3.62 -4.31 -17.73
CA ALA A 632 -4.30 -5.58 -17.69
C ALA A 632 -5.49 -5.63 -16.70
N PRO A 633 -6.43 -6.58 -16.86
CA PRO A 633 -7.54 -6.78 -15.93
C PRO A 633 -7.08 -6.94 -14.47
N SER A 634 -7.56 -6.18 -13.49
CA SER A 634 -8.44 -5.00 -13.60
C SER A 634 -7.82 -3.79 -12.89
N GLY A 635 -6.51 -3.57 -13.11
CA GLY A 635 -5.75 -2.48 -12.50
C GLY A 635 -4.38 -2.90 -11.98
N ASN A 636 -4.09 -2.60 -10.71
CA ASN A 636 -2.83 -2.94 -10.03
C ASN A 636 -2.55 -4.45 -9.99
N GLY A 637 -3.61 -5.25 -9.95
CA GLY A 637 -3.62 -6.70 -10.13
C GLY A 637 -5.00 -7.17 -10.58
N TYR A 638 -5.19 -8.49 -10.66
CA TYR A 638 -6.47 -9.08 -11.03
C TYR A 638 -7.45 -9.00 -9.84
N ILE A 639 -8.53 -8.24 -10.06
CA ILE A 639 -9.67 -8.10 -9.16
C ILE A 639 -10.96 -8.13 -9.99
N TYR A 640 -12.08 -8.39 -9.31
CA TYR A 640 -13.42 -8.04 -9.76
C TYR A 640 -13.85 -6.74 -9.05
N PRO A 641 -13.79 -5.57 -9.70
CA PRO A 641 -14.15 -4.30 -9.08
C PRO A 641 -15.53 -4.30 -8.41
N SER A 642 -16.50 -5.04 -8.97
CA SER A 642 -17.85 -5.19 -8.41
C SER A 642 -17.91 -5.90 -7.06
N LYS A 643 -16.89 -6.70 -6.73
CA LYS A 643 -16.75 -7.44 -5.47
C LYS A 643 -15.73 -6.79 -4.51
N PHE A 644 -15.03 -5.75 -4.95
CA PHE A 644 -14.04 -5.04 -4.16
C PHE A 644 -14.71 -4.07 -3.17
N PRO A 645 -14.22 -3.95 -1.92
CA PRO A 645 -14.73 -2.96 -0.97
C PRO A 645 -14.71 -1.55 -1.56
N SER A 646 -15.87 -0.93 -1.68
CA SER A 646 -16.03 0.37 -2.34
C SER A 646 -15.13 1.46 -1.76
N ASP A 647 -14.97 1.49 -0.43
CA ASP A 647 -14.14 2.49 0.28
C ASP A 647 -12.63 2.27 0.03
N GLU A 648 -12.21 1.06 -0.33
CA GLU A 648 -10.82 0.73 -0.65
C GLU A 648 -10.51 0.92 -2.15
N LEU A 649 -11.53 0.78 -3.01
CA LEU A 649 -11.39 0.95 -4.46
C LEU A 649 -10.95 2.38 -4.85
N ASP A 650 -11.27 3.39 -4.04
CA ASP A 650 -10.79 4.77 -4.24
C ASP A 650 -9.27 4.87 -4.13
N ASN A 651 -8.69 4.21 -3.11
CA ASN A 651 -7.24 4.20 -2.93
C ASN A 651 -6.56 3.31 -3.98
N TYR A 652 -7.16 2.16 -4.29
CA TYR A 652 -6.68 1.27 -5.35
C TYR A 652 -6.55 2.00 -6.70
N THR A 653 -7.59 2.72 -7.11
CA THR A 653 -7.59 3.46 -8.38
C THR A 653 -6.66 4.68 -8.38
N LYS A 654 -6.42 5.29 -7.21
CA LYS A 654 -5.40 6.33 -7.06
C LYS A 654 -3.97 5.79 -7.30
N ILE A 655 -3.63 4.66 -6.68
CA ILE A 655 -2.33 3.99 -6.90
C ILE A 655 -2.17 3.63 -8.39
N LEU A 656 -3.25 3.13 -9.00
CA LEU A 656 -3.26 2.79 -10.42
C LEU A 656 -3.01 4.03 -11.31
N ASN A 657 -3.66 5.15 -11.01
CA ASN A 657 -3.44 6.41 -11.72
C ASN A 657 -1.97 6.87 -11.68
N ASP A 658 -1.33 6.74 -10.53
CA ASP A 658 0.06 7.15 -10.35
C ASP A 658 1.03 6.21 -11.09
N TYR A 659 0.73 4.91 -11.13
CA TYR A 659 1.43 3.96 -11.98
C TYR A 659 1.25 4.30 -13.47
N MET A 660 0.02 4.51 -13.92
CA MET A 660 -0.31 4.82 -15.33
C MET A 660 0.40 6.08 -15.82
N ALA A 661 0.54 7.11 -14.96
CA ALA A 661 1.34 8.30 -15.24
C ALA A 661 2.81 7.99 -15.53
N LYS A 662 3.40 7.03 -14.79
CA LYS A 662 4.82 6.67 -14.93
C LYS A 662 5.09 5.86 -16.18
N VAL A 663 4.12 5.09 -16.66
CA VAL A 663 4.32 4.14 -17.77
C VAL A 663 3.64 4.55 -19.07
N ASP A 664 2.92 5.68 -19.07
CA ASP A 664 2.22 6.21 -20.25
C ASP A 664 1.14 5.26 -20.80
N GLN A 665 0.49 4.52 -19.89
CA GLN A 665 -0.71 3.74 -20.21
C GLN A 665 -1.94 4.58 -19.88
N HIS A 666 -2.92 4.58 -20.77
CA HIS A 666 -4.09 5.47 -20.64
C HIS A 666 -5.41 4.74 -20.47
N ASN A 667 -5.46 3.45 -20.80
CA ASN A 667 -6.68 2.66 -20.78
C ASN A 667 -6.51 1.43 -19.90
N VAL A 668 -7.58 1.06 -19.20
CA VAL A 668 -7.61 -0.11 -18.30
C VAL A 668 -8.58 -1.14 -18.86
N LEU A 669 -8.10 -2.36 -19.06
CA LEU A 669 -9.00 -3.50 -19.27
C LEU A 669 -9.65 -3.86 -17.94
N ILE A 670 -10.95 -4.12 -17.98
CA ILE A 670 -11.73 -4.56 -16.83
C ILE A 670 -12.30 -5.93 -17.17
N LEU A 671 -12.07 -6.92 -16.32
CA LEU A 671 -12.77 -8.20 -16.33
C LEU A 671 -13.58 -8.28 -15.04
N ASP A 672 -14.89 -8.44 -15.17
CA ASP A 672 -15.81 -8.41 -14.03
C ASP A 672 -17.12 -9.17 -14.33
N ASP A 673 -17.93 -9.39 -13.30
CA ASP A 673 -19.22 -10.09 -13.37
C ASP A 673 -20.38 -9.11 -13.54
N GLU A 674 -20.93 -9.04 -14.76
CA GLU A 674 -22.18 -8.32 -15.06
C GLU A 674 -22.22 -6.87 -14.55
N ALA A 675 -21.05 -6.23 -14.47
CA ALA A 675 -20.85 -4.92 -13.88
C ALA A 675 -20.89 -3.79 -14.92
N PHE A 676 -21.08 -4.09 -16.21
CA PHE A 676 -20.92 -3.09 -17.29
C PHE A 676 -21.68 -1.78 -17.03
N TYR A 677 -22.91 -1.83 -16.52
CA TYR A 677 -23.72 -0.63 -16.24
C TYR A 677 -23.50 0.00 -14.84
N ARG A 678 -22.56 -0.50 -14.03
CA ARG A 678 -22.24 0.02 -12.69
C ARG A 678 -21.39 1.27 -12.76
N LYS A 679 -22.01 2.38 -13.19
CA LYS A 679 -21.35 3.69 -13.31
C LYS A 679 -20.75 4.17 -11.98
N ASP A 680 -21.30 3.77 -10.84
CA ASP A 680 -20.75 4.06 -9.51
C ASP A 680 -19.35 3.43 -9.30
N LEU A 681 -19.07 2.28 -9.90
CA LEU A 681 -17.73 1.66 -9.89
C LEU A 681 -16.80 2.38 -10.86
N TRP A 682 -17.29 2.63 -12.08
CA TRP A 682 -16.49 3.25 -13.12
C TRP A 682 -16.12 4.69 -12.81
N ASP A 683 -16.98 5.43 -12.10
CA ASP A 683 -16.71 6.80 -11.67
C ASP A 683 -15.46 6.86 -10.76
N LYS A 684 -15.14 5.79 -10.01
CA LYS A 684 -13.90 5.72 -9.20
C LYS A 684 -12.66 5.68 -10.09
N TYR A 685 -12.65 4.83 -11.13
CA TYR A 685 -11.55 4.78 -12.10
C TYR A 685 -11.45 6.06 -12.94
N THR A 686 -12.56 6.48 -13.55
CA THR A 686 -12.56 7.56 -14.54
C THR A 686 -12.42 8.94 -13.91
N SER A 687 -12.54 9.08 -12.59
CA SER A 687 -12.25 10.34 -11.88
C SER A 687 -10.79 10.78 -11.99
N HIS A 688 -9.88 9.85 -12.26
CA HIS A 688 -8.43 10.08 -12.28
C HIS A 688 -7.93 10.55 -13.65
N THR A 689 -7.02 11.53 -13.67
CA THR A 689 -6.61 12.21 -14.92
C THR A 689 -5.86 11.32 -15.91
N ASN A 690 -5.09 10.34 -15.44
CA ASN A 690 -4.28 9.46 -16.32
C ASN A 690 -5.06 8.25 -16.85
N ILE A 691 -6.29 8.03 -16.37
CA ILE A 691 -7.20 7.01 -16.87
C ILE A 691 -8.11 7.68 -17.91
N GLU A 692 -7.84 7.51 -19.20
CA GLU A 692 -8.62 8.09 -20.32
C GLU A 692 -9.90 7.29 -20.63
N GLY A 693 -9.95 6.00 -20.29
CA GLY A 693 -11.13 5.16 -20.52
C GLY A 693 -10.97 3.72 -20.05
N LEU A 694 -12.08 2.96 -20.10
CA LEU A 694 -12.14 1.56 -19.68
C LEU A 694 -12.59 0.66 -20.84
N LEU A 695 -11.94 -0.49 -20.97
CA LEU A 695 -12.26 -1.53 -21.94
C LEU A 695 -12.83 -2.74 -21.18
N TYR A 696 -14.13 -2.97 -21.28
CA TYR A 696 -14.85 -3.90 -20.43
C TYR A 696 -15.02 -5.28 -21.06
N LEU A 697 -14.74 -6.32 -20.27
CA LEU A 697 -14.92 -7.73 -20.55
C LEU A 697 -15.84 -8.33 -19.47
N ASN A 698 -16.84 -9.09 -19.88
CA ASN A 698 -17.69 -9.83 -18.95
C ASN A 698 -17.10 -11.21 -18.69
N TYR A 699 -17.03 -11.65 -17.43
CA TYR A 699 -16.39 -12.92 -17.07
C TYR A 699 -17.02 -14.16 -17.75
N ASP A 700 -18.35 -14.29 -17.71
CA ASP A 700 -19.04 -15.44 -18.31
C ASP A 700 -18.80 -15.53 -19.83
N LYS A 701 -18.77 -14.38 -20.50
CA LYS A 701 -18.46 -14.27 -21.92
C LYS A 701 -17.99 -12.85 -22.26
N ASN A 702 -16.71 -12.71 -22.64
CA ASN A 702 -16.05 -11.41 -22.73
C ASN A 702 -16.78 -10.35 -23.58
N ASN A 703 -17.51 -10.75 -24.62
CA ASN A 703 -18.27 -9.84 -25.49
C ASN A 703 -19.81 -9.81 -25.26
N SER A 704 -20.30 -10.17 -24.06
CA SER A 704 -21.75 -10.18 -23.73
C SER A 704 -22.50 -8.88 -24.03
N TYR A 705 -21.80 -7.75 -24.10
CA TYR A 705 -22.39 -6.42 -24.29
C TYR A 705 -22.27 -5.88 -25.71
N GLU A 706 -21.74 -6.67 -26.66
CA GLU A 706 -21.78 -6.41 -28.10
C GLU A 706 -21.23 -5.03 -28.52
N GLY A 707 -20.22 -4.52 -27.80
CA GLY A 707 -19.61 -3.22 -28.09
C GLY A 707 -20.46 -2.02 -27.72
N LYS A 708 -21.33 -2.14 -26.71
CA LYS A 708 -21.97 -1.00 -26.08
C LYS A 708 -20.94 -0.07 -25.45
N ILE A 709 -21.29 1.21 -25.41
CA ILE A 709 -20.47 2.28 -24.84
C ILE A 709 -21.34 3.01 -23.82
N ILE A 710 -20.82 3.15 -22.59
CA ILE A 710 -21.39 4.05 -21.59
C ILE A 710 -20.36 5.10 -21.18
N TRP A 711 -20.80 6.13 -20.47
CA TRP A 711 -19.95 7.26 -20.07
C TRP A 711 -19.87 7.40 -18.56
N SER A 712 -18.65 7.65 -18.08
CA SER A 712 -18.32 7.83 -16.68
C SER A 712 -17.28 8.93 -16.56
N ASN A 713 -17.58 10.00 -15.81
CA ASN A 713 -16.80 11.25 -15.77
C ASN A 713 -16.34 11.77 -17.15
N ASN A 714 -17.25 11.77 -18.12
CA ASN A 714 -16.99 12.12 -19.53
C ASN A 714 -15.93 11.26 -20.22
N LYS A 715 -15.68 10.04 -19.73
CA LYS A 715 -14.76 9.07 -20.34
C LYS A 715 -15.51 7.80 -20.74
N PRO A 716 -15.07 7.09 -21.78
CA PRO A 716 -15.83 6.00 -22.34
C PRO A 716 -15.51 4.70 -21.60
N VAL A 717 -16.55 3.93 -21.32
CA VAL A 717 -16.46 2.53 -20.92
C VAL A 717 -16.99 1.72 -22.09
N VAL A 718 -16.09 1.05 -22.81
CA VAL A 718 -16.38 0.36 -24.07
C VAL A 718 -16.33 -1.14 -23.84
N SER A 719 -17.45 -1.83 -23.97
CA SER A 719 -17.43 -3.29 -23.88
C SER A 719 -16.78 -3.93 -25.10
N CYS A 720 -16.21 -5.13 -24.94
CA CYS A 720 -15.79 -5.95 -26.06
C CYS A 720 -16.97 -6.24 -26.99
N ARG A 721 -16.73 -6.16 -28.31
CA ARG A 721 -17.76 -6.42 -29.33
C ARG A 721 -17.62 -7.80 -29.93
N ASP A 722 -16.40 -8.15 -30.33
CA ASP A 722 -16.11 -9.43 -30.96
C ASP A 722 -14.91 -10.10 -30.29
N LEU A 723 -14.78 -11.40 -30.51
CA LEU A 723 -13.68 -12.21 -30.00
C LEU A 723 -12.90 -12.81 -31.18
N LEU A 724 -11.64 -13.12 -30.90
CA LEU A 724 -10.93 -14.15 -31.63
C LEU A 724 -10.58 -15.24 -30.62
N TRP A 725 -11.46 -16.23 -30.51
CA TRP A 725 -11.44 -17.26 -29.48
C TRP A 725 -12.08 -18.56 -29.98
N SER A 726 -11.26 -19.60 -30.15
CA SER A 726 -11.74 -20.91 -30.60
C SER A 726 -12.89 -21.47 -29.76
N GLY A 727 -13.97 -21.90 -30.41
CA GLY A 727 -15.19 -22.39 -29.77
C GLY A 727 -16.21 -21.30 -29.43
N LEU A 728 -15.85 -20.02 -29.49
CA LEU A 728 -16.77 -18.89 -29.30
C LEU A 728 -16.93 -18.06 -30.59
N GLU A 729 -15.83 -17.61 -31.17
CA GLU A 729 -15.79 -16.84 -32.42
C GLU A 729 -14.46 -17.09 -33.15
N ASP A 730 -14.55 -17.73 -34.32
CA ASP A 730 -13.39 -18.02 -35.18
C ASP A 730 -13.07 -16.88 -36.15
N GLU A 731 -11.96 -17.01 -36.88
CA GLU A 731 -11.48 -16.01 -37.84
C GLU A 731 -12.52 -15.65 -38.91
N ASN A 732 -13.23 -16.63 -39.45
CA ASN A 732 -14.19 -16.39 -40.53
C ASN A 732 -15.45 -15.71 -40.00
N GLN A 733 -15.92 -16.11 -38.83
CA GLN A 733 -17.06 -15.48 -38.17
C GLN A 733 -16.75 -14.03 -37.81
N LEU A 734 -15.58 -13.74 -37.23
CA LEU A 734 -15.12 -12.39 -36.92
C LEU A 734 -15.07 -11.49 -38.17
N ILE A 735 -14.47 -11.98 -39.25
CA ILE A 735 -14.39 -11.25 -40.52
C ILE A 735 -15.79 -10.99 -41.09
N SER A 736 -16.68 -11.99 -41.02
CA SER A 736 -18.07 -11.86 -41.47
C SER A 736 -18.82 -10.82 -40.67
N ASN A 737 -18.71 -10.86 -39.33
CA ASN A 737 -19.35 -9.93 -38.40
C ASN A 737 -18.98 -8.47 -38.71
N ILE A 738 -17.68 -8.17 -38.85
CA ILE A 738 -17.21 -6.82 -39.17
C ILE A 738 -17.69 -6.38 -40.56
N ASN A 739 -17.60 -7.23 -41.58
CA ASN A 739 -18.06 -6.89 -42.93
C ASN A 739 -19.59 -6.70 -43.00
N ASN A 740 -20.37 -7.47 -42.25
CA ASN A 740 -21.82 -7.32 -42.17
C ASN A 740 -22.21 -5.96 -41.59
N ARG A 741 -21.53 -5.51 -40.51
CA ARG A 741 -21.74 -4.16 -39.96
C ARG A 741 -21.44 -3.05 -40.98
N ILE A 742 -20.37 -3.20 -41.74
CA ILE A 742 -20.02 -2.27 -42.82
C ILE A 742 -21.09 -2.26 -43.92
N ASN A 743 -21.60 -3.44 -44.30
CA ASN A 743 -22.66 -3.57 -45.30
C ASN A 743 -23.99 -2.97 -44.79
N SER A 744 -24.23 -2.98 -43.48
CA SER A 744 -25.34 -2.29 -42.82
C SER A 744 -25.15 -0.77 -42.68
N GLY A 745 -24.01 -0.22 -43.12
CA GLY A 745 -23.74 1.22 -43.13
C GLY A 745 -23.00 1.77 -41.92
N TYR A 746 -22.53 0.91 -40.99
CA TYR A 746 -21.80 1.32 -39.79
C TYR A 746 -20.35 1.70 -40.10
N THR A 747 -20.20 2.86 -40.71
CA THR A 747 -18.90 3.47 -41.08
C THR A 747 -18.81 4.95 -40.74
N SER A 748 -19.82 5.53 -40.08
CA SER A 748 -19.74 6.92 -39.62
C SER A 748 -18.97 6.99 -38.31
N ILE A 749 -18.01 7.91 -38.22
CA ILE A 749 -17.24 8.17 -36.99
C ILE A 749 -18.12 8.66 -35.82
N ASN A 750 -19.33 9.15 -36.11
CA ASN A 750 -20.30 9.59 -35.10
C ASN A 750 -21.30 8.50 -34.69
N ASP A 751 -21.15 7.28 -35.22
CA ASP A 751 -22.00 6.14 -34.89
C ASP A 751 -21.23 5.14 -34.00
N PRO A 752 -21.68 4.85 -32.77
CA PRO A 752 -21.04 3.85 -31.90
C PRO A 752 -20.99 2.44 -32.52
N ASN A 753 -21.84 2.13 -33.50
CA ASN A 753 -21.80 0.86 -34.22
C ASN A 753 -20.62 0.76 -35.22
N SER A 754 -19.92 1.85 -35.51
CA SER A 754 -18.75 1.88 -36.39
C SER A 754 -17.43 1.50 -35.69
N TYR A 755 -17.48 1.08 -34.42
CA TYR A 755 -16.32 0.78 -33.59
C TYR A 755 -16.35 -0.67 -33.08
N THR A 756 -15.32 -1.45 -33.37
CA THR A 756 -15.19 -2.84 -32.89
C THR A 756 -13.91 -3.01 -32.08
N PHE A 757 -14.07 -3.27 -30.78
CA PHE A 757 -13.03 -3.81 -29.92
C PHE A 757 -13.06 -5.34 -30.01
N VAL A 758 -11.96 -5.93 -30.50
CA VAL A 758 -11.73 -7.38 -30.58
C VAL A 758 -10.75 -7.83 -29.48
N TYR A 759 -11.18 -8.77 -28.64
CA TYR A 759 -10.31 -9.40 -27.65
C TYR A 759 -9.80 -10.75 -28.18
N VAL A 760 -8.48 -10.95 -28.14
CA VAL A 760 -7.80 -12.11 -28.74
C VAL A 760 -7.34 -13.05 -27.64
N HIS A 761 -7.90 -14.26 -27.61
CA HIS A 761 -7.54 -15.27 -26.62
C HIS A 761 -6.25 -16.00 -26.99
N ILE A 762 -5.20 -15.76 -26.22
CA ILE A 762 -3.84 -16.21 -26.55
C ILE A 762 -3.66 -17.73 -26.49
N TRP A 763 -4.48 -18.45 -25.72
CA TRP A 763 -4.33 -19.90 -25.56
C TRP A 763 -4.98 -20.69 -26.70
N SER A 764 -5.85 -20.06 -27.48
CA SER A 764 -6.46 -20.69 -28.66
C SER A 764 -6.05 -20.05 -29.99
N ASN A 765 -5.30 -18.94 -29.96
CA ASN A 765 -4.86 -18.22 -31.14
C ASN A 765 -3.40 -17.78 -31.06
N THR A 766 -2.77 -17.72 -32.22
CA THR A 766 -1.41 -17.20 -32.42
C THR A 766 -1.45 -15.91 -33.23
N MET A 767 -0.31 -15.22 -33.30
CA MET A 767 -0.12 -14.06 -34.17
C MET A 767 -0.39 -14.37 -35.64
N ASP A 768 -0.22 -15.62 -36.07
CA ASP A 768 -0.52 -16.04 -37.45
C ASP A 768 -2.03 -15.91 -37.73
N ASN A 769 -2.88 -16.31 -36.77
CA ASN A 769 -4.34 -16.17 -36.85
C ASN A 769 -4.73 -14.69 -36.91
N VAL A 770 -4.17 -13.86 -36.01
CA VAL A 770 -4.44 -12.42 -35.97
C VAL A 770 -4.00 -11.75 -37.27
N TYR A 771 -2.81 -12.08 -37.78
CA TYR A 771 -2.30 -11.54 -39.03
C TYR A 771 -3.18 -11.93 -40.24
N ASP A 772 -3.64 -13.18 -40.30
CA ASP A 772 -4.56 -13.62 -41.37
C ASP A 772 -5.89 -12.86 -41.33
N VAL A 773 -6.49 -12.70 -40.15
CA VAL A 773 -7.71 -11.90 -39.95
C VAL A 773 -7.49 -10.47 -40.40
N VAL A 774 -6.43 -9.81 -39.92
CA VAL A 774 -6.12 -8.42 -40.26
C VAL A 774 -5.88 -8.25 -41.76
N ASN A 775 -5.15 -9.17 -42.41
CA ASN A 775 -4.94 -9.13 -43.85
C ASN A 775 -6.22 -9.27 -44.65
N LYS A 776 -7.14 -10.15 -44.23
CA LYS A 776 -8.43 -10.33 -44.88
C LYS A 776 -9.33 -9.11 -44.67
N LEU A 777 -9.35 -8.54 -43.48
CA LEU A 777 -10.08 -7.30 -43.18
C LEU A 777 -9.56 -6.10 -43.98
N ASN A 778 -8.24 -5.97 -44.13
CA ASN A 778 -7.60 -4.88 -44.89
C ASN A 778 -7.94 -4.90 -46.39
N LYS A 779 -8.50 -6.01 -46.93
CA LYS A 779 -9.04 -6.04 -48.30
C LYS A 779 -10.31 -5.22 -48.46
N ASN A 780 -11.05 -4.98 -47.36
CA ASN A 780 -12.17 -4.06 -47.36
C ASN A 780 -11.66 -2.63 -47.12
N PRO A 781 -11.77 -1.72 -48.10
CA PRO A 781 -11.21 -0.37 -47.99
C PRO A 781 -11.87 0.46 -46.88
N LYS A 782 -13.04 0.05 -46.36
CA LYS A 782 -13.77 0.72 -45.28
C LYS A 782 -13.34 0.26 -43.89
N VAL A 783 -12.42 -0.69 -43.73
CA VAL A 783 -11.89 -1.08 -42.42
C VAL A 783 -10.64 -0.25 -42.08
N LYS A 784 -10.53 0.17 -40.81
CA LYS A 784 -9.29 0.75 -40.25
C LYS A 784 -8.89 0.10 -38.94
N ILE A 785 -7.74 -0.59 -38.97
CA ILE A 785 -7.11 -1.14 -37.77
C ILE A 785 -6.28 -0.06 -37.07
N VAL A 786 -6.63 0.26 -35.83
CA VAL A 786 -5.99 1.29 -35.01
C VAL A 786 -5.52 0.69 -33.68
N THR A 787 -4.64 1.39 -32.97
CA THR A 787 -4.24 1.01 -31.62
C THR A 787 -5.38 1.27 -30.62
N PRO A 788 -5.42 0.58 -29.47
CA PRO A 788 -6.38 0.84 -28.39
C PRO A 788 -6.50 2.31 -28.00
N ASP A 789 -5.39 3.03 -27.80
CA ASP A 789 -5.45 4.45 -27.42
C ASP A 789 -6.08 5.32 -28.50
N ASN A 790 -5.76 5.07 -29.78
CA ASN A 790 -6.36 5.80 -30.88
C ASN A 790 -7.85 5.45 -31.03
N PHE A 791 -8.22 4.18 -30.82
CA PHE A 791 -9.60 3.73 -30.80
C PHE A 791 -10.43 4.45 -29.73
N MET A 792 -9.91 4.52 -28.50
CA MET A 792 -10.58 5.19 -27.38
C MET A 792 -10.66 6.71 -27.60
N ARG A 793 -9.61 7.34 -28.15
CA ARG A 793 -9.62 8.78 -28.47
C ARG A 793 -10.60 9.12 -29.59
N LEU A 794 -10.75 8.26 -30.60
CA LEU A 794 -11.76 8.44 -31.65
C LEU A 794 -13.18 8.42 -31.05
N ILE A 795 -13.47 7.46 -30.17
CA ILE A 795 -14.75 7.38 -29.44
C ILE A 795 -14.96 8.63 -28.59
N GLN A 796 -13.96 8.99 -27.78
CA GLN A 796 -14.00 10.14 -26.87
C GLN A 796 -14.35 11.44 -27.59
N ARG A 797 -13.73 11.69 -28.75
CA ARG A 797 -13.87 12.96 -29.47
C ARG A 797 -15.14 13.05 -30.31
N ASN A 798 -15.62 11.93 -30.86
CA ASN A 798 -16.71 11.95 -31.84
C ASN A 798 -18.06 11.53 -31.25
N LEU A 799 -18.06 10.82 -30.12
CA LEU A 799 -19.31 10.31 -29.50
C LEU A 799 -19.68 10.99 -28.18
N ALA A 800 -18.80 11.84 -27.60
CA ALA A 800 -19.10 12.52 -26.34
C ALA A 800 -20.16 13.64 -26.49
N GLU A 801 -20.19 14.36 -27.61
CA GLU A 801 -21.10 15.49 -27.84
C GLU A 801 -22.53 15.08 -28.25
N SER A 802 -22.77 13.79 -28.55
CA SER A 802 -24.05 13.29 -29.05
C SER A 802 -25.01 12.77 -27.97
N GLN A 803 -24.70 13.00 -26.68
CA GLN A 803 -25.56 12.58 -25.57
C GLN A 803 -26.53 13.70 -25.16
N PRO A 804 -27.85 13.43 -25.05
CA PRO A 804 -28.75 14.33 -24.34
C PRO A 804 -28.36 14.38 -22.87
N PHE A 805 -28.13 15.60 -22.35
CA PHE A 805 -27.90 15.87 -20.92
C PHE A 805 -29.01 15.36 -20.02
#